data_AF-A0A2T7PCA2-F1
#
_entry.id   AF-A0A2T7PCA2-F1
#
_cell.length_a   1.000
_cell.length_b   1.000
_cell.length_c   1.000
_cell.angle_alpha   90.00
_cell.angle_beta   90.00
_cell.angle_gamma   90.00
#
_symmetry.space_group_name_H-M   'P 1'
#
loop_
_entity.id
_entity.type
_entity.pdbx_description
1 polymer ?
#
loop_
_entity_poly.entity_id
_entity_poly.type
_entity_poly.pdbx_seq_one_letter_code
_entity_poly.pdbx_strand_id
1 'polypeptide(L)'
;MTEEKKEKGTFDDSAFEALEKDFQETLAELMGDRSLEKFRVEYEKLHKALKKSHDSEKRLMQKCRELNAEIVANSAKVATALKLSQEDQATIASLKKEIEKAWKMVDAAHEKETRARETIQSLKQEISNLSKLVEQGAGLTMGQEHSVNELLKIKEDLTKERDDLLQEISRLREQMNDASNLQNKLEQDRADAEEKIQELTQDIQVRSNEAQRESRKKDKLERELKQSKADLDAKTSENRTMQTQIEKYKLEITKLEQQLKEQRVLNERAIKDADVLNARYTKLQTDFEGQLVAADQMAQENQSRTAELKQKEDEVNGLRSETQRLGKMRETIQRKLRQVEDQKADTERQRETLRAQITGLERELEAAKKQAETDKKGIEDLVRERDILNKNLLKAAGATQKQLHLVKLHEQSKKNLEQEIQNYKEEAQKQRKIIYQLEKERDRYINEASDLTQKTGLFGASTTARLECNKLIRFSSTWRMSKVREMQIFDFKKKIAEAETKLKQQQNLYEAVRSDRNLYSKNLIESQDEITENKRKLKIMTHQIDQLKEEIQAKESALLKEVLEHQRVDKEKETLKAELQKMKQQAAESKAYIDAQEAEERKLLKIIAEADAERMRQKKELDQVISERDILGTQLVRRNDELALLYEKIKIQQSVLNKGEVQYNQRLEDIRVLKLEIRKLRREKNILQKSVANVDDLRREVYHIQRELLRERTRCKALEEELENPMNIHRWRKLEGSDPSTYEMLQKIHTLQKRLIQKTEEVVEKELLIQEKEKLYLELKHILARQPGPEVAEQLQIYQQTLKEKTKQMKAMASELNMYESQVSEYKYEIERIARELQEVKKKYFMQKKKEQQTREKERALAQVGGPTIMPQRTDQPRFTGGGFNLKAAKTAA
;
A
#
# COMPACT_ATOMS: atom_id res chain seq x y z
N MET A 1 -58.85 12.05 8.75
CA MET A 1 -58.12 13.10 9.50
C MET A 1 -57.11 13.70 8.55
N THR A 2 -56.87 15.03 8.63
CA THR A 2 -55.69 15.73 8.10
C THR A 2 -55.09 15.24 6.77
N GLU A 3 -55.56 15.80 5.66
CA GLU A 3 -54.77 15.82 4.41
C GLU A 3 -53.63 16.86 4.55
N GLU A 4 -52.40 16.41 4.77
CA GLU A 4 -51.24 17.30 4.71
C GLU A 4 -50.79 17.52 3.26
N LYS A 5 -50.75 18.79 2.84
CA LYS A 5 -50.24 19.19 1.52
C LYS A 5 -48.75 18.88 1.38
N LYS A 6 -48.42 17.77 0.71
CA LYS A 6 -47.07 17.49 0.20
C LYS A 6 -46.81 18.12 -1.18
N GLU A 7 -47.02 19.43 -1.27
CA GLU A 7 -46.53 20.28 -2.37
C GLU A 7 -45.32 21.08 -1.87
N LYS A 8 -44.13 20.48 -1.95
CA LYS A 8 -42.82 21.12 -1.78
C LYS A 8 -41.71 20.13 -2.17
N GLY A 9 -40.91 20.46 -3.19
CA GLY A 9 -39.72 19.69 -3.55
C GLY A 9 -39.59 19.24 -5.01
N THR A 10 -40.50 19.61 -5.91
CA THR A 10 -40.28 19.45 -7.36
C THR A 10 -39.51 20.65 -7.91
N PHE A 11 -38.30 20.42 -8.44
CA PHE A 11 -37.70 21.36 -9.39
C PHE A 11 -38.56 21.32 -10.66
N ASP A 12 -39.20 22.44 -11.01
CA ASP A 12 -40.10 22.47 -12.16
C ASP A 12 -39.31 22.29 -13.47
N ASP A 13 -39.80 21.47 -14.40
CA ASP A 13 -39.20 21.34 -15.72
C ASP A 13 -39.16 22.70 -16.44
N SER A 14 -40.18 23.55 -16.23
CA SER A 14 -40.21 24.92 -16.76
C SER A 14 -39.11 25.82 -16.17
N ALA A 15 -38.69 25.58 -14.92
CA ALA A 15 -37.59 26.31 -14.30
C ALA A 15 -36.23 25.80 -14.79
N PHE A 16 -36.10 24.50 -15.08
CA PHE A 16 -34.91 23.94 -15.71
C PHE A 16 -34.74 24.44 -17.15
N GLU A 17 -35.81 24.50 -17.94
CA GLU A 17 -35.78 25.01 -19.32
C GLU A 17 -35.39 26.50 -19.38
N ALA A 18 -35.85 27.33 -18.43
CA ALA A 18 -35.41 28.70 -18.29
C ALA A 18 -33.89 28.79 -17.99
N LEU A 19 -33.40 28.00 -17.04
CA LEU A 19 -31.97 27.91 -16.72
C LEU A 19 -31.14 27.44 -17.92
N GLU A 20 -31.55 26.41 -18.67
CA GLU A 20 -30.83 25.93 -19.85
C GLU A 20 -30.80 26.98 -20.98
N LYS A 21 -31.76 27.89 -21.05
CA LYS A 21 -31.74 29.06 -21.95
C LYS A 21 -30.72 30.11 -21.46
N ASP A 22 -30.77 30.49 -20.19
CA ASP A 22 -29.84 31.48 -19.60
C ASP A 22 -28.37 30.99 -19.68
N PHE A 23 -28.13 29.69 -19.49
CA PHE A 23 -26.83 29.03 -19.69
C PHE A 23 -26.35 29.11 -21.15
N GLN A 24 -27.25 29.06 -22.14
CA GLN A 24 -26.90 29.18 -23.56
C GLN A 24 -26.60 30.63 -23.97
N GLU A 25 -27.34 31.60 -23.44
CA GLU A 25 -27.13 33.03 -23.72
C GLU A 25 -25.79 33.50 -23.13
N THR A 26 -25.50 33.17 -21.87
CA THR A 26 -24.19 33.46 -21.24
C THR A 26 -23.03 32.70 -21.89
N LEU A 27 -23.21 31.46 -22.38
CA LEU A 27 -22.20 30.79 -23.19
C LEU A 27 -21.95 31.47 -24.53
N ALA A 28 -22.97 32.08 -25.16
CA ALA A 28 -22.81 32.83 -26.40
C ALA A 28 -22.04 34.13 -26.19
N GLU A 29 -22.29 34.87 -25.10
CA GLU A 29 -21.51 36.04 -24.71
C GLU A 29 -20.03 35.69 -24.45
N LEU A 30 -19.78 34.59 -23.73
CA LEU A 30 -18.43 34.10 -23.43
C LEU A 30 -17.63 33.64 -24.67
N MET A 31 -18.27 33.42 -25.83
CA MET A 31 -17.55 33.19 -27.10
C MET A 31 -16.98 34.47 -27.72
N GLY A 32 -17.41 35.66 -27.28
CA GLY A 32 -16.96 36.95 -27.84
C GLY A 32 -15.55 37.37 -27.40
N ASP A 33 -15.12 37.00 -26.19
CA ASP A 33 -13.83 37.40 -25.63
C ASP A 33 -12.87 36.21 -25.48
N ARG A 34 -11.79 36.26 -26.25
CA ARG A 34 -10.74 35.22 -26.30
C ARG A 34 -9.94 35.08 -24.99
N SER A 35 -10.04 36.03 -24.07
CA SER A 35 -9.46 35.93 -22.72
C SER A 35 -10.29 35.06 -21.77
N LEU A 36 -11.60 34.92 -22.03
CA LEU A 36 -12.56 34.23 -21.15
C LEU A 36 -12.80 32.75 -21.51
N GLU A 37 -12.19 32.23 -22.58
CA GLU A 37 -12.36 30.83 -23.04
C GLU A 37 -12.08 29.79 -21.94
N LYS A 38 -11.19 30.08 -20.97
CA LYS A 38 -10.99 29.21 -19.79
C LYS A 38 -12.23 29.13 -18.88
N PHE A 39 -12.89 30.27 -18.63
CA PHE A 39 -14.13 30.30 -17.83
C PHE A 39 -15.27 29.60 -18.56
N ARG A 40 -15.40 29.84 -19.88
CA ARG A 40 -16.35 29.13 -20.75
C ARG A 40 -16.21 27.61 -20.62
N VAL A 41 -14.98 27.07 -20.70
CA VAL A 41 -14.75 25.61 -20.60
C VAL A 41 -15.20 25.04 -19.26
N GLU A 42 -14.97 25.73 -18.14
CA GLU A 42 -15.47 25.27 -16.83
C GLU A 42 -17.00 25.46 -16.69
N TYR A 43 -17.57 26.53 -17.25
CA TYR A 43 -19.01 26.78 -17.25
C TYR A 43 -19.77 25.75 -18.10
N GLU A 44 -19.23 25.34 -19.24
CA GLU A 44 -19.74 24.21 -20.04
C GLU A 44 -19.73 22.89 -19.26
N LYS A 45 -18.71 22.63 -18.42
CA LYS A 45 -18.69 21.44 -17.54
C LYS A 45 -19.77 21.53 -16.47
N LEU A 46 -19.96 22.71 -15.86
CA LEU A 46 -20.98 22.95 -14.85
C LEU A 46 -22.39 22.68 -15.40
N HIS A 47 -22.69 23.20 -16.60
CA HIS A 47 -23.96 22.94 -17.29
C HIS A 47 -24.16 21.44 -17.58
N LYS A 48 -23.13 20.75 -18.10
CA LYS A 48 -23.17 19.29 -18.36
C LYS A 48 -23.39 18.47 -17.08
N ALA A 49 -22.85 18.91 -15.94
CA ALA A 49 -23.08 18.28 -14.65
C ALA A 49 -24.50 18.51 -14.12
N LEU A 50 -25.01 19.75 -14.20
CA LEU A 50 -26.37 20.13 -13.79
C LEU A 50 -27.42 19.36 -14.60
N LYS A 51 -27.28 19.31 -15.93
CA LYS A 51 -28.20 18.58 -16.81
C LYS A 51 -28.20 17.07 -16.52
N LYS A 52 -27.02 16.46 -16.30
CA LYS A 52 -26.91 15.06 -15.88
C LYS A 52 -27.57 14.80 -14.52
N SER A 53 -27.60 15.78 -13.62
CA SER A 53 -28.32 15.70 -12.35
C SER A 53 -29.83 15.70 -12.57
N HIS A 54 -30.38 16.66 -13.32
CA HIS A 54 -31.81 16.74 -13.64
C HIS A 54 -32.31 15.49 -14.37
N ASP A 55 -31.55 15.01 -15.37
CA ASP A 55 -31.84 13.75 -16.07
C ASP A 55 -31.85 12.52 -15.14
N SER A 56 -31.18 12.57 -13.99
CA SER A 56 -31.19 11.49 -13.00
C SER A 56 -32.35 11.61 -11.99
N GLU A 57 -32.66 12.83 -11.55
CA GLU A 57 -33.80 13.14 -10.70
C GLU A 57 -35.12 12.81 -11.41
N LYS A 58 -35.26 13.18 -12.69
CA LYS A 58 -36.43 12.89 -13.53
C LYS A 58 -36.69 11.38 -13.65
N ARG A 59 -35.62 10.58 -13.79
CA ARG A 59 -35.70 9.10 -13.80
C ARG A 59 -36.05 8.52 -12.43
N LEU A 60 -35.50 9.06 -11.34
CA LEU A 60 -35.86 8.66 -9.97
C LEU A 60 -37.34 8.97 -9.67
N MET A 61 -37.81 10.16 -10.03
CA MET A 61 -39.21 10.58 -9.87
C MET A 61 -40.18 9.72 -10.69
N GLN A 62 -39.82 9.35 -11.93
CA GLN A 62 -40.58 8.37 -12.69
C GLN A 62 -40.62 7.00 -11.96
N LYS A 63 -39.47 6.51 -11.48
CA LYS A 63 -39.39 5.24 -10.74
C LYS A 63 -40.24 5.23 -9.47
N CYS A 64 -40.28 6.36 -8.74
CA CYS A 64 -41.15 6.52 -7.58
C CYS A 64 -42.64 6.53 -7.93
N ARG A 65 -43.03 7.14 -9.06
CA ARG A 65 -44.42 7.10 -9.56
C ARG A 65 -44.84 5.69 -9.97
N GLU A 66 -43.97 4.95 -10.68
CA GLU A 66 -44.17 3.54 -11.04
C GLU A 66 -44.37 2.66 -9.80
N LEU A 67 -43.44 2.70 -8.85
CA LEU A 67 -43.51 1.92 -7.61
C LEU A 67 -44.75 2.26 -6.76
N ASN A 68 -45.14 3.53 -6.69
CA ASN A 68 -46.35 3.94 -5.97
C ASN A 68 -47.63 3.40 -6.64
N ALA A 69 -47.68 3.37 -7.97
CA ALA A 69 -48.78 2.76 -8.71
C ALA A 69 -48.84 1.23 -8.49
N GLU A 70 -47.69 0.54 -8.46
CA GLU A 70 -47.62 -0.90 -8.13
C GLU A 70 -48.08 -1.19 -6.69
N ILE A 71 -47.71 -0.35 -5.71
CA ILE A 71 -48.14 -0.47 -4.31
C ILE A 71 -49.67 -0.35 -4.21
N VAL A 72 -50.28 0.65 -4.86
CA VAL A 72 -51.74 0.83 -4.90
C VAL A 72 -52.44 -0.32 -5.63
N ALA A 73 -51.90 -0.79 -6.75
CA ALA A 73 -52.45 -1.92 -7.48
C ALA A 73 -52.38 -3.23 -6.69
N ASN A 74 -51.34 -3.42 -5.86
CA ASN A 74 -51.20 -4.60 -5.02
C ASN A 74 -52.05 -4.52 -3.73
N SER A 75 -52.22 -3.34 -3.12
CA SER A 75 -53.15 -3.19 -1.98
C SER A 75 -54.60 -3.47 -2.40
N ALA A 76 -55.01 -3.04 -3.60
CA ALA A 76 -56.30 -3.39 -4.18
C ALA A 76 -56.48 -4.92 -4.37
N LYS A 77 -55.48 -5.62 -4.93
CA LYS A 77 -55.52 -7.09 -5.07
C LYS A 77 -55.64 -7.80 -3.73
N VAL A 78 -54.92 -7.35 -2.70
CA VAL A 78 -54.98 -7.91 -1.34
C VAL A 78 -56.37 -7.70 -0.72
N ALA A 79 -56.99 -6.54 -0.91
CA ALA A 79 -58.36 -6.29 -0.45
C ALA A 79 -59.38 -7.22 -1.14
N THR A 80 -59.27 -7.45 -2.45
CA THR A 80 -60.13 -8.40 -3.18
C THR A 80 -59.93 -9.84 -2.71
N ALA A 81 -58.68 -10.27 -2.47
CA ALA A 81 -58.37 -11.61 -1.97
C ALA A 81 -58.90 -11.84 -0.55
N LEU A 82 -58.80 -10.84 0.33
CA LEU A 82 -59.40 -10.89 1.67
C LEU A 82 -60.93 -11.01 1.63
N LYS A 83 -61.59 -10.29 0.71
CA LYS A 83 -63.05 -10.37 0.53
C LYS A 83 -63.49 -11.76 0.06
N LEU A 84 -62.82 -12.31 -0.96
CA LEU A 84 -63.07 -13.68 -1.44
C LEU A 84 -62.88 -14.71 -0.31
N SER A 85 -61.82 -14.59 0.48
CA SER A 85 -61.58 -15.50 1.62
C SER A 85 -62.67 -15.43 2.71
N GLN A 86 -63.36 -14.30 2.86
CA GLN A 86 -64.51 -14.16 3.77
C GLN A 86 -65.79 -14.78 3.18
N GLU A 87 -66.02 -14.63 1.87
CA GLU A 87 -67.13 -15.25 1.14
C GLU A 87 -66.98 -16.79 1.10
N ASP A 88 -65.75 -17.29 0.96
CA ASP A 88 -65.40 -18.71 1.10
C ASP A 88 -65.67 -19.24 2.52
N GLN A 89 -65.30 -18.50 3.58
CA GLN A 89 -65.63 -18.93 4.95
C GLN A 89 -67.14 -18.97 5.20
N ALA A 90 -67.91 -18.01 4.68
CA ALA A 90 -69.35 -17.99 4.81
C ALA A 90 -70.02 -19.19 4.12
N THR A 91 -69.59 -19.54 2.91
CA THR A 91 -70.10 -20.72 2.18
C THR A 91 -69.67 -22.04 2.84
N ILE A 92 -68.44 -22.15 3.33
CA ILE A 92 -67.99 -23.31 4.13
C ILE A 92 -68.81 -23.48 5.41
N ALA A 93 -69.16 -22.38 6.10
CA ALA A 93 -70.02 -22.42 7.28
C ALA A 93 -71.46 -22.88 6.94
N SER A 94 -72.00 -22.45 5.80
CA SER A 94 -73.29 -22.91 5.28
C SER A 94 -73.29 -24.42 5.01
N LEU A 95 -72.32 -24.90 4.23
CA LEU A 95 -72.22 -26.31 3.84
C LEU A 95 -72.02 -27.24 5.04
N LYS A 96 -71.25 -26.84 6.05
CA LYS A 96 -71.13 -27.59 7.32
C LYS A 96 -72.48 -27.76 8.02
N LYS A 97 -73.31 -26.71 8.02
CA LYS A 97 -74.65 -26.71 8.64
C LYS A 97 -75.66 -27.57 7.87
N GLU A 98 -75.46 -27.74 6.56
CA GLU A 98 -76.25 -28.67 5.73
C GLU A 98 -75.82 -30.13 5.92
N ILE A 99 -74.52 -30.40 6.02
CA ILE A 99 -73.98 -31.72 6.38
C ILE A 99 -74.53 -32.15 7.75
N GLU A 100 -74.52 -31.25 8.75
CA GLU A 100 -75.04 -31.57 10.09
C GLU A 100 -76.56 -31.83 10.10
N LYS A 101 -77.34 -31.19 9.22
CA LYS A 101 -78.75 -31.55 8.98
C LYS A 101 -78.89 -32.93 8.32
N ALA A 102 -78.05 -33.23 7.32
CA ALA A 102 -78.09 -34.50 6.60
C ALA A 102 -77.81 -35.69 7.54
N TRP A 103 -76.82 -35.57 8.42
CA TRP A 103 -76.55 -36.58 9.47
C TRP A 103 -77.76 -36.80 10.38
N LYS A 104 -78.35 -35.73 10.93
CA LYS A 104 -79.55 -35.82 11.78
C LYS A 104 -80.76 -36.44 11.06
N MET A 105 -80.86 -36.32 9.73
CA MET A 105 -81.88 -37.02 8.94
C MET A 105 -81.57 -38.51 8.72
N VAL A 106 -80.30 -38.89 8.63
CA VAL A 106 -79.87 -40.31 8.60
C VAL A 106 -80.12 -40.98 9.95
N ASP A 107 -79.73 -40.35 11.06
CA ASP A 107 -79.96 -40.86 12.42
C ASP A 107 -81.47 -41.07 12.67
N ALA A 108 -82.30 -40.08 12.32
CA ALA A 108 -83.76 -40.16 12.43
C ALA A 108 -84.42 -41.14 11.44
N ALA A 109 -83.74 -41.55 10.37
CA ALA A 109 -84.19 -42.62 9.49
C ALA A 109 -83.83 -44.00 10.08
N HIS A 110 -82.64 -44.14 10.68
CA HIS A 110 -82.19 -45.39 11.29
C HIS A 110 -82.96 -45.71 12.58
N GLU A 111 -83.34 -44.71 13.39
CA GLU A 111 -84.30 -44.88 14.49
C GLU A 111 -85.67 -45.41 14.02
N LYS A 112 -86.15 -44.96 12.85
CA LYS A 112 -87.41 -45.45 12.27
C LYS A 112 -87.26 -46.88 11.76
N GLU A 113 -86.10 -47.22 11.19
CA GLU A 113 -85.78 -48.58 10.74
C GLU A 113 -85.72 -49.59 11.90
N THR A 114 -85.12 -49.23 13.05
CA THR A 114 -85.11 -50.10 14.24
C THR A 114 -86.51 -50.30 14.81
N ARG A 115 -87.29 -49.23 15.04
CA ARG A 115 -88.68 -49.33 15.52
C ARG A 115 -89.60 -50.11 14.55
N ALA A 116 -89.33 -50.04 13.25
CA ALA A 116 -90.01 -50.86 12.24
C ALA A 116 -89.62 -52.34 12.30
N ARG A 117 -88.34 -52.67 12.58
CA ARG A 117 -87.92 -54.06 12.81
C ARG A 117 -88.58 -54.64 14.07
N GLU A 118 -88.65 -53.87 15.15
CA GLU A 118 -89.28 -54.28 16.41
C GLU A 118 -90.77 -54.60 16.25
N THR A 119 -91.52 -53.74 15.54
CA THR A 119 -92.94 -54.00 15.23
C THR A 119 -93.15 -55.17 14.25
N ILE A 120 -92.29 -55.34 13.26
CA ILE A 120 -92.32 -56.55 12.40
C ILE A 120 -92.04 -57.82 13.21
N GLN A 121 -91.22 -57.75 14.25
CA GLN A 121 -90.93 -58.88 15.13
C GLN A 121 -92.10 -59.21 16.05
N SER A 122 -92.81 -58.22 16.61
CA SER A 122 -94.02 -58.47 17.41
C SER A 122 -95.17 -59.06 16.58
N LEU A 123 -95.43 -58.52 15.38
CA LEU A 123 -96.49 -59.01 14.50
C LEU A 123 -96.25 -60.46 14.05
N LYS A 124 -94.99 -60.87 13.84
CA LYS A 124 -94.64 -62.29 13.57
C LYS A 124 -94.91 -63.20 14.77
N GLN A 125 -94.75 -62.68 16.00
CA GLN A 125 -95.08 -63.41 17.23
C GLN A 125 -96.61 -63.62 17.35
N GLU A 126 -97.41 -62.60 17.02
CA GLU A 126 -98.88 -62.67 17.05
C GLU A 126 -99.44 -63.63 15.99
N ILE A 127 -98.93 -63.59 14.76
CA ILE A 127 -99.30 -64.55 13.70
C ILE A 127 -99.00 -65.99 14.15
N SER A 128 -97.85 -66.23 14.79
CA SER A 128 -97.48 -67.55 15.33
C SER A 128 -98.39 -68.04 16.47
N ASN A 129 -99.09 -67.14 17.15
CA ASN A 129 -100.07 -67.47 18.17
C ASN A 129 -101.46 -67.72 17.56
N LEU A 130 -101.89 -66.92 16.59
CA LEU A 130 -103.19 -67.06 15.92
C LEU A 130 -103.28 -68.35 15.07
N SER A 131 -102.21 -68.74 14.36
CA SER A 131 -102.21 -69.98 13.59
C SER A 131 -102.43 -71.25 14.44
N LYS A 132 -102.14 -71.22 15.75
CA LYS A 132 -102.37 -72.36 16.66
C LYS A 132 -103.82 -72.50 17.14
N LEU A 133 -104.68 -71.53 16.82
CA LEU A 133 -106.06 -71.46 17.33
C LEU A 133 -107.10 -71.89 16.27
N VAL A 134 -106.66 -72.24 15.06
CA VAL A 134 -107.52 -72.56 13.90
C VAL A 134 -107.58 -74.07 13.60
N GLU A 135 -106.67 -74.88 14.13
CA GLU A 135 -106.57 -76.32 13.83
C GLU A 135 -107.51 -77.24 14.66
N GLN A 136 -108.58 -76.73 15.28
CA GLN A 136 -109.52 -77.54 16.08
C GLN A 136 -111.01 -77.19 15.89
N GLY A 137 -111.76 -78.04 15.18
CA GLY A 137 -113.24 -78.09 15.22
C GLY A 137 -113.93 -78.60 13.93
N ALA A 138 -114.77 -79.65 14.02
CA ALA A 138 -115.60 -80.16 12.91
C ALA A 138 -116.72 -81.17 13.34
N GLY A 139 -117.84 -81.25 12.58
CA GLY A 139 -118.65 -82.50 12.40
C GLY A 139 -120.19 -82.50 12.66
N LEU A 140 -120.88 -83.54 12.10
CA LEU A 140 -122.27 -84.05 12.35
C LEU A 140 -123.46 -83.26 11.72
N THR A 141 -124.61 -83.81 11.22
CA THR A 141 -125.09 -85.17 10.75
C THR A 141 -126.34 -85.05 9.82
N MET A 142 -126.99 -86.16 9.35
CA MET A 142 -128.13 -86.19 8.39
C MET A 142 -129.10 -87.42 8.58
N GLY A 143 -130.34 -87.37 8.01
CA GLY A 143 -131.32 -88.47 7.74
C GLY A 143 -132.38 -88.03 6.69
N GLN A 144 -133.55 -88.63 6.38
CA GLN A 144 -134.23 -89.96 6.49
C GLN A 144 -135.72 -89.78 5.99
N GLU A 145 -136.59 -90.72 5.53
CA GLU A 145 -136.54 -92.12 4.99
C GLU A 145 -137.94 -92.56 4.41
N HIS A 146 -138.03 -93.63 3.57
CA HIS A 146 -139.22 -94.43 3.11
C HIS A 146 -140.48 -93.75 2.45
N SER A 147 -141.17 -94.20 1.38
CA SER A 147 -141.26 -95.43 0.51
C SER A 147 -142.33 -96.50 0.84
N VAL A 148 -142.87 -97.13 -0.23
CA VAL A 148 -143.73 -98.33 -0.37
C VAL A 148 -145.21 -98.28 0.09
N ASN A 149 -145.92 -97.19 -0.17
CA ASN A 149 -147.37 -97.25 -0.48
C ASN A 149 -147.62 -97.08 -2.00
N GLU A 150 -146.65 -97.61 -2.74
CA GLU A 150 -146.41 -97.53 -4.17
C GLU A 150 -147.26 -98.58 -4.94
N LEU A 151 -146.87 -98.88 -6.18
CA LEU A 151 -147.35 -99.94 -7.07
C LEU A 151 -148.81 -99.87 -7.57
N LEU A 152 -149.80 -99.51 -6.75
CA LEU A 152 -151.19 -99.32 -7.23
C LEU A 152 -151.51 -97.87 -7.57
N LYS A 153 -151.19 -96.92 -6.68
CA LYS A 153 -151.24 -95.50 -7.02
C LYS A 153 -150.24 -95.17 -8.14
N ILE A 154 -149.11 -95.89 -8.16
CA ILE A 154 -148.08 -95.85 -9.21
C ILE A 154 -148.61 -96.01 -10.64
N LYS A 155 -149.75 -96.63 -10.95
CA LYS A 155 -150.19 -96.69 -12.36
C LYS A 155 -150.71 -95.33 -12.87
N GLU A 156 -151.48 -94.64 -12.04
CA GLU A 156 -152.01 -93.31 -12.37
C GLU A 156 -150.97 -92.22 -12.10
N ASP A 157 -150.19 -92.38 -11.01
CA ASP A 157 -149.00 -91.58 -10.77
C ASP A 157 -148.01 -91.74 -11.94
N LEU A 158 -147.61 -92.93 -12.41
CA LEU A 158 -146.71 -93.12 -13.59
C LEU A 158 -147.16 -92.37 -14.85
N THR A 159 -148.46 -92.12 -15.00
CA THR A 159 -148.99 -91.39 -16.17
C THR A 159 -148.84 -89.87 -16.00
N LYS A 160 -148.95 -89.36 -14.76
CA LYS A 160 -148.56 -87.98 -14.40
C LYS A 160 -147.06 -87.82 -14.32
N GLU A 161 -146.39 -88.67 -13.55
CA GLU A 161 -144.95 -88.81 -13.39
C GLU A 161 -144.24 -88.93 -14.74
N ARG A 162 -144.83 -89.51 -15.79
CA ARG A 162 -144.29 -89.39 -17.17
C ARG A 162 -144.24 -87.93 -17.66
N ASP A 163 -145.32 -87.18 -17.48
CA ASP A 163 -145.41 -85.78 -17.92
C ASP A 163 -144.63 -84.84 -17.00
N ASP A 164 -144.67 -85.07 -15.70
CA ASP A 164 -143.85 -84.41 -14.69
C ASP A 164 -142.36 -84.71 -14.93
N LEU A 165 -141.99 -85.95 -15.29
CA LEU A 165 -140.62 -86.31 -15.72
C LEU A 165 -140.27 -85.72 -17.10
N LEU A 166 -141.20 -85.56 -18.03
CA LEU A 166 -140.93 -84.86 -19.29
C LEU A 166 -140.68 -83.36 -19.04
N GLN A 167 -141.45 -82.76 -18.13
CA GLN A 167 -141.26 -81.37 -17.71
C GLN A 167 -139.97 -81.23 -16.89
N GLU A 168 -139.66 -82.15 -15.99
CA GLU A 168 -138.40 -82.21 -15.25
C GLU A 168 -137.21 -82.48 -16.18
N ILE A 169 -137.35 -83.30 -17.22
CA ILE A 169 -136.32 -83.48 -18.26
C ILE A 169 -136.13 -82.19 -19.07
N SER A 170 -137.17 -81.41 -19.34
CA SER A 170 -136.98 -80.07 -19.94
C SER A 170 -136.25 -79.12 -18.98
N ARG A 171 -136.62 -79.09 -17.69
CA ARG A 171 -136.00 -78.26 -16.66
C ARG A 171 -134.53 -78.65 -16.42
N LEU A 172 -134.22 -79.94 -16.37
CA LEU A 172 -132.88 -80.47 -16.23
C LEU A 172 -132.04 -80.26 -17.50
N ARG A 173 -132.64 -80.27 -18.70
CA ARG A 173 -131.94 -79.89 -19.94
C ARG A 173 -131.63 -78.39 -19.99
N GLU A 174 -132.56 -77.55 -19.53
CA GLU A 174 -132.36 -76.11 -19.42
C GLU A 174 -131.27 -75.79 -18.38
N GLN A 175 -131.35 -76.39 -17.19
CA GLN A 175 -130.29 -76.30 -16.16
C GLN A 175 -128.95 -76.88 -16.61
N MET A 176 -128.93 -77.97 -17.39
CA MET A 176 -127.69 -78.52 -17.96
C MET A 176 -127.10 -77.61 -19.03
N ASN A 177 -127.94 -76.95 -19.84
CA ASN A 177 -127.52 -75.95 -20.81
C ASN A 177 -126.96 -74.70 -20.11
N ASP A 178 -127.62 -74.20 -19.06
CA ASP A 178 -127.13 -73.08 -18.24
C ASP A 178 -125.84 -73.43 -17.49
N ALA A 179 -125.74 -74.64 -16.92
CA ALA A 179 -124.51 -75.12 -16.30
C ALA A 179 -123.36 -75.28 -17.31
N SER A 180 -123.66 -75.74 -18.54
CA SER A 180 -122.68 -75.80 -19.63
C SER A 180 -122.24 -74.40 -20.08
N ASN A 181 -123.16 -73.46 -20.23
CA ASN A 181 -122.86 -72.06 -20.55
C ASN A 181 -122.01 -71.40 -19.45
N LEU A 182 -122.31 -71.67 -18.18
CA LEU A 182 -121.53 -71.20 -17.04
C LEU A 182 -120.14 -71.87 -16.97
N GLN A 183 -120.04 -73.17 -17.26
CA GLN A 183 -118.75 -73.87 -17.36
C GLN A 183 -117.89 -73.27 -18.48
N ASN A 184 -118.42 -73.16 -19.70
CA ASN A 184 -117.73 -72.57 -20.84
C ASN A 184 -117.23 -71.14 -20.52
N LYS A 185 -118.05 -70.35 -19.82
CA LYS A 185 -117.66 -69.02 -19.37
C LYS A 185 -116.57 -69.04 -18.31
N LEU A 186 -116.65 -69.91 -17.31
CA LEU A 186 -115.60 -70.04 -16.28
C LEU A 186 -114.29 -70.61 -16.83
N GLU A 187 -114.35 -71.46 -17.86
CA GLU A 187 -113.17 -71.93 -18.59
C GLU A 187 -112.53 -70.80 -19.42
N GLN A 188 -113.34 -69.92 -20.01
CA GLN A 188 -112.85 -68.71 -20.69
C GLN A 188 -112.28 -67.67 -19.71
N ASP A 189 -113.00 -67.31 -18.65
CA ASP A 189 -112.54 -66.40 -17.59
C ASP A 189 -111.23 -66.93 -16.94
N ARG A 190 -111.06 -68.26 -16.86
CA ARG A 190 -109.81 -68.91 -16.42
C ARG A 190 -108.69 -68.81 -17.47
N ALA A 191 -108.98 -69.01 -18.75
CA ALA A 191 -107.99 -68.90 -19.82
C ALA A 191 -107.42 -67.48 -19.90
N ASP A 192 -108.30 -66.46 -19.88
CA ASP A 192 -107.94 -65.05 -19.84
C ASP A 192 -107.07 -64.72 -18.60
N ALA A 193 -107.38 -65.32 -17.44
CA ALA A 193 -106.57 -65.17 -16.22
C ALA A 193 -105.20 -65.87 -16.31
N GLU A 194 -105.12 -67.07 -16.91
CA GLU A 194 -103.85 -67.78 -17.14
C GLU A 194 -102.95 -67.05 -18.14
N GLU A 195 -103.52 -66.42 -19.18
CA GLU A 195 -102.78 -65.53 -20.08
C GLU A 195 -102.27 -64.28 -19.34
N LYS A 196 -103.12 -63.63 -18.52
CA LYS A 196 -102.72 -62.47 -17.72
C LYS A 196 -101.60 -62.78 -16.71
N ILE A 197 -101.60 -63.99 -16.15
CA ILE A 197 -100.53 -64.47 -15.26
C ILE A 197 -99.22 -64.68 -16.06
N GLN A 198 -99.29 -65.17 -17.29
CA GLN A 198 -98.10 -65.32 -18.14
C GLN A 198 -97.51 -63.95 -18.54
N GLU A 199 -98.34 -63.00 -18.99
CA GLU A 199 -97.91 -61.61 -19.26
C GLU A 199 -97.22 -60.98 -18.04
N LEU A 200 -97.87 -61.00 -16.86
CA LEU A 200 -97.32 -60.41 -15.64
C LEU A 200 -96.03 -61.11 -15.18
N THR A 201 -95.92 -62.43 -15.37
CA THR A 201 -94.69 -63.18 -15.09
C THR A 201 -93.56 -62.76 -16.03
N GLN A 202 -93.85 -62.55 -17.31
CA GLN A 202 -92.88 -62.07 -18.30
C GLN A 202 -92.45 -60.62 -18.01
N ASP A 203 -93.38 -59.75 -17.61
CA ASP A 203 -93.09 -58.37 -17.19
C ASP A 203 -92.20 -58.33 -15.93
N ILE A 204 -92.50 -59.15 -14.92
CA ILE A 204 -91.66 -59.30 -13.71
C ILE A 204 -90.25 -59.81 -14.09
N GLN A 205 -90.16 -60.76 -15.02
CA GLN A 205 -88.88 -61.26 -15.53
C GLN A 205 -88.07 -60.15 -16.23
N VAL A 206 -88.71 -59.30 -17.05
CA VAL A 206 -88.06 -58.15 -17.70
C VAL A 206 -87.60 -57.12 -16.67
N ARG A 207 -88.51 -56.66 -15.80
CA ARG A 207 -88.21 -55.68 -14.73
C ARG A 207 -87.07 -56.12 -13.81
N SER A 208 -87.02 -57.41 -13.47
CA SER A 208 -85.94 -58.01 -12.67
C SER A 208 -84.59 -57.96 -13.38
N ASN A 209 -84.56 -58.28 -14.69
CA ASN A 209 -83.36 -58.20 -15.51
C ASN A 209 -82.88 -56.74 -15.71
N GLU A 210 -83.80 -55.79 -15.85
CA GLU A 210 -83.49 -54.35 -15.91
C GLU A 210 -82.92 -53.85 -14.58
N ALA A 211 -83.53 -54.20 -13.45
CA ALA A 211 -83.04 -53.86 -12.12
C ALA A 211 -81.63 -54.43 -11.86
N GLN A 212 -81.34 -55.67 -12.29
CA GLN A 212 -79.98 -56.22 -12.22
C GLN A 212 -78.99 -55.47 -13.13
N ARG A 213 -79.38 -55.08 -14.35
CA ARG A 213 -78.52 -54.32 -15.27
C ARG A 213 -78.17 -52.96 -14.69
N GLU A 214 -79.16 -52.22 -14.20
CA GLU A 214 -78.94 -50.88 -13.68
C GLU A 214 -78.23 -50.89 -12.32
N SER A 215 -78.44 -51.92 -11.49
CA SER A 215 -77.63 -52.16 -10.28
C SER A 215 -76.14 -52.39 -10.62
N ARG A 216 -75.82 -53.28 -11.58
CA ARG A 216 -74.43 -53.51 -12.03
C ARG A 216 -73.79 -52.25 -12.64
N LYS A 217 -74.59 -51.42 -13.33
CA LYS A 217 -74.15 -50.13 -13.90
C LYS A 217 -73.91 -49.09 -12.80
N LYS A 218 -74.75 -49.03 -11.78
CA LYS A 218 -74.54 -48.25 -10.55
C LYS A 218 -73.26 -48.67 -9.84
N ASP A 219 -73.06 -49.97 -9.60
CA ASP A 219 -71.86 -50.50 -8.94
C ASP A 219 -70.57 -50.15 -9.70
N LYS A 220 -70.62 -50.15 -11.04
CA LYS A 220 -69.50 -49.72 -11.90
C LYS A 220 -69.24 -48.22 -11.75
N LEU A 221 -70.29 -47.39 -11.84
CA LEU A 221 -70.18 -45.94 -11.69
C LEU A 221 -69.73 -45.50 -10.28
N GLU A 222 -70.16 -46.19 -9.22
CA GLU A 222 -69.68 -45.94 -7.85
C GLU A 222 -68.19 -46.29 -7.70
N ARG A 223 -67.71 -47.36 -8.35
CA ARG A 223 -66.27 -47.69 -8.38
C ARG A 223 -65.47 -46.66 -9.17
N GLU A 224 -65.95 -46.25 -10.35
CA GLU A 224 -65.31 -45.23 -11.18
C GLU A 224 -65.27 -43.86 -10.48
N LEU A 225 -66.34 -43.47 -9.80
CA LEU A 225 -66.39 -42.26 -8.96
C LEU A 225 -65.44 -42.35 -7.76
N LYS A 226 -65.33 -43.51 -7.11
CA LYS A 226 -64.44 -43.71 -5.95
C LYS A 226 -62.96 -43.74 -6.36
N GLN A 227 -62.66 -44.34 -7.51
CA GLN A 227 -61.34 -44.29 -8.15
C GLN A 227 -60.97 -42.84 -8.48
N SER A 228 -61.83 -42.13 -9.23
CA SER A 228 -61.59 -40.74 -9.64
C SER A 228 -61.43 -39.77 -8.46
N LYS A 229 -62.14 -39.99 -7.35
CA LYS A 229 -61.92 -39.24 -6.10
C LYS A 229 -60.55 -39.53 -5.48
N ALA A 230 -60.14 -40.80 -5.40
CA ALA A 230 -58.81 -41.15 -4.88
C ALA A 230 -57.69 -40.57 -5.75
N ASP A 231 -57.86 -40.57 -7.08
CA ASP A 231 -56.92 -39.95 -8.02
C ASP A 231 -56.87 -38.42 -7.85
N LEU A 232 -58.01 -37.77 -7.60
CA LEU A 232 -58.10 -36.33 -7.31
C LEU A 232 -57.46 -35.96 -5.96
N ASP A 233 -57.69 -36.74 -4.92
CA ASP A 233 -57.06 -36.56 -3.60
C ASP A 233 -55.53 -36.78 -3.69
N ALA A 234 -55.08 -37.77 -4.45
CA ALA A 234 -53.66 -37.97 -4.74
C ALA A 234 -53.06 -36.76 -5.48
N LYS A 235 -53.71 -36.29 -6.56
CA LYS A 235 -53.23 -35.14 -7.35
C LYS A 235 -53.31 -33.80 -6.63
N THR A 236 -54.23 -33.61 -5.69
CA THR A 236 -54.22 -32.43 -4.81
C THR A 236 -53.16 -32.53 -3.71
N SER A 237 -52.80 -33.73 -3.26
CA SER A 237 -51.63 -33.93 -2.38
C SER A 237 -50.31 -33.62 -3.09
N GLU A 238 -50.12 -34.09 -4.34
CA GLU A 238 -48.98 -33.75 -5.18
C GLU A 238 -48.88 -32.24 -5.44
N ASN A 239 -50.00 -31.58 -5.76
CA ASN A 239 -49.99 -30.12 -5.95
C ASN A 239 -49.54 -29.38 -4.68
N ARG A 240 -50.01 -29.80 -3.49
CA ARG A 240 -49.56 -29.21 -2.22
C ARG A 240 -48.07 -29.42 -1.97
N THR A 241 -47.51 -30.60 -2.26
CA THR A 241 -46.06 -30.82 -2.09
C THR A 241 -45.25 -30.02 -3.11
N MET A 242 -45.70 -29.92 -4.36
CA MET A 242 -45.11 -29.06 -5.39
C MET A 242 -45.16 -27.58 -5.00
N GLN A 243 -46.28 -27.06 -4.50
CA GLN A 243 -46.37 -25.68 -4.01
C GLN A 243 -45.43 -25.43 -2.83
N THR A 244 -45.31 -26.38 -1.90
CA THR A 244 -44.37 -26.28 -0.78
C THR A 244 -42.90 -26.28 -1.25
N GLN A 245 -42.57 -27.02 -2.31
CA GLN A 245 -41.25 -26.98 -2.96
C GLN A 245 -41.02 -25.66 -3.69
N ILE A 246 -42.01 -25.14 -4.42
CA ILE A 246 -41.96 -23.84 -5.11
C ILE A 246 -41.75 -22.69 -4.11
N GLU A 247 -42.39 -22.71 -2.94
CA GLU A 247 -42.14 -21.72 -1.88
C GLU A 247 -40.72 -21.83 -1.32
N LYS A 248 -40.22 -23.05 -1.04
CA LYS A 248 -38.81 -23.25 -0.66
C LYS A 248 -37.85 -22.68 -1.70
N TYR A 249 -38.02 -23.01 -2.97
CA TYR A 249 -37.16 -22.52 -4.04
C TYR A 249 -37.25 -21.00 -4.23
N LYS A 250 -38.42 -20.38 -4.05
CA LYS A 250 -38.53 -18.90 -4.03
C LYS A 250 -37.73 -18.28 -2.90
N LEU A 251 -37.80 -18.86 -1.70
CA LEU A 251 -37.09 -18.38 -0.51
C LEU A 251 -35.56 -18.57 -0.66
N GLU A 252 -35.15 -19.67 -1.29
CA GLU A 252 -33.77 -19.99 -1.66
C GLU A 252 -33.22 -19.06 -2.75
N ILE A 253 -34.01 -18.77 -3.80
CA ILE A 253 -33.70 -17.76 -4.83
C ILE A 253 -33.50 -16.39 -4.19
N THR A 254 -34.42 -15.91 -3.35
CA THR A 254 -34.27 -14.58 -2.71
C THR A 254 -33.03 -14.50 -1.79
N LYS A 255 -32.64 -15.61 -1.13
CA LYS A 255 -31.36 -15.69 -0.41
C LYS A 255 -30.16 -15.58 -1.35
N LEU A 256 -30.18 -16.30 -2.48
CA LEU A 256 -29.10 -16.27 -3.47
C LEU A 256 -29.00 -14.90 -4.15
N GLU A 257 -30.11 -14.24 -4.45
CA GLU A 257 -30.14 -12.87 -4.97
C GLU A 257 -29.57 -11.86 -3.97
N GLN A 258 -29.89 -11.99 -2.68
CA GLN A 258 -29.30 -11.16 -1.63
C GLN A 258 -27.78 -11.40 -1.50
N GLN A 259 -27.34 -12.67 -1.47
CA GLN A 259 -25.91 -13.02 -1.44
C GLN A 259 -25.18 -12.50 -2.68
N LEU A 260 -25.78 -12.61 -3.88
CA LEU A 260 -25.22 -12.06 -5.11
C LEU A 260 -25.08 -10.53 -5.05
N LYS A 261 -26.04 -9.84 -4.44
CA LYS A 261 -26.00 -8.39 -4.23
C LYS A 261 -24.90 -7.99 -3.23
N GLU A 262 -24.76 -8.71 -2.13
CA GLU A 262 -23.71 -8.50 -1.13
C GLU A 262 -22.32 -8.75 -1.73
N GLN A 263 -22.15 -9.84 -2.51
CA GLN A 263 -20.92 -10.13 -3.24
C GLN A 263 -20.59 -9.09 -4.31
N ARG A 264 -21.59 -8.55 -5.03
CA ARG A 264 -21.37 -7.42 -5.96
C ARG A 264 -20.88 -6.16 -5.24
N VAL A 265 -21.45 -5.82 -4.07
CA VAL A 265 -21.01 -4.67 -3.28
C VAL A 265 -19.58 -4.88 -2.74
N LEU A 266 -19.23 -6.10 -2.30
CA LEU A 266 -17.86 -6.44 -1.90
C LEU A 266 -16.88 -6.33 -3.07
N ASN A 267 -17.25 -6.83 -4.26
CA ASN A 267 -16.39 -6.80 -5.44
C ASN A 267 -16.21 -5.36 -5.98
N GLU A 268 -17.27 -4.53 -6.00
CA GLU A 268 -17.13 -3.09 -6.28
C GLU A 268 -16.20 -2.37 -5.30
N ARG A 269 -16.17 -2.80 -4.04
CA ARG A 269 -15.24 -2.26 -3.03
C ARG A 269 -13.81 -2.68 -3.34
N ALA A 270 -13.58 -3.99 -3.54
CA ALA A 270 -12.27 -4.55 -3.88
C ALA A 270 -11.69 -3.94 -5.17
N ILE A 271 -12.51 -3.66 -6.18
CA ILE A 271 -12.10 -2.96 -7.40
C ILE A 271 -11.66 -1.52 -7.10
N LYS A 272 -12.44 -0.75 -6.32
CA LYS A 272 -12.07 0.62 -5.93
C LYS A 272 -10.82 0.66 -5.05
N ASP A 273 -10.68 -0.28 -4.12
CA ASP A 273 -9.49 -0.40 -3.27
C ASP A 273 -8.26 -0.81 -4.10
N ALA A 274 -8.43 -1.68 -5.11
CA ALA A 274 -7.39 -2.02 -6.08
C ALA A 274 -7.01 -0.84 -6.99
N ASP A 275 -7.97 -0.05 -7.48
CA ASP A 275 -7.70 1.17 -8.26
C ASP A 275 -6.90 2.21 -7.43
N VAL A 276 -7.25 2.38 -6.15
CA VAL A 276 -6.52 3.26 -5.22
C VAL A 276 -5.11 2.73 -4.92
N LEU A 277 -4.95 1.42 -4.75
CA LEU A 277 -3.65 0.77 -4.60
C LEU A 277 -2.79 0.90 -5.87
N ASN A 278 -3.39 0.73 -7.05
CA ASN A 278 -2.72 0.84 -8.34
C ASN A 278 -2.29 2.29 -8.61
N ALA A 279 -3.15 3.27 -8.34
CA ALA A 279 -2.80 4.70 -8.41
C ALA A 279 -1.68 5.08 -7.43
N ARG A 280 -1.69 4.51 -6.20
CA ARG A 280 -0.56 4.65 -5.26
C ARG A 280 0.71 4.00 -5.79
N TYR A 281 0.62 2.81 -6.39
CA TYR A 281 1.75 2.08 -6.97
C TYR A 281 2.37 2.85 -8.14
N THR A 282 1.56 3.31 -9.11
CA THR A 282 2.05 4.15 -10.22
C THR A 282 2.70 5.43 -9.71
N LYS A 283 2.11 6.09 -8.71
CA LYS A 283 2.73 7.28 -8.12
C LYS A 283 4.07 6.95 -7.46
N LEU A 284 4.14 5.91 -6.62
CA LEU A 284 5.36 5.50 -5.94
C LEU A 284 6.45 5.07 -6.93
N GLN A 285 6.06 4.44 -8.05
CA GLN A 285 6.97 4.14 -9.16
C GLN A 285 7.50 5.43 -9.80
N THR A 286 6.66 6.42 -10.13
CA THR A 286 7.15 7.70 -10.68
C THR A 286 7.98 8.52 -9.69
N ASP A 287 7.66 8.46 -8.40
CA ASP A 287 8.45 9.09 -7.33
C ASP A 287 9.83 8.39 -7.20
N PHE A 288 9.89 7.06 -7.36
CA PHE A 288 11.13 6.27 -7.35
C PHE A 288 11.99 6.47 -8.62
N GLU A 289 11.38 6.50 -9.81
CA GLU A 289 12.04 6.87 -11.06
C GLU A 289 12.60 8.30 -10.99
N GLY A 290 11.87 9.23 -10.39
CA GLY A 290 12.35 10.58 -10.09
C GLY A 290 13.55 10.62 -9.12
N GLN A 291 13.53 9.79 -8.07
CA GLN A 291 14.66 9.66 -7.14
C GLN A 291 15.90 9.01 -7.81
N LEU A 292 15.71 8.06 -8.72
CA LEU A 292 16.80 7.50 -9.54
C LEU A 292 17.47 8.57 -10.41
N VAL A 293 16.67 9.37 -11.14
CA VAL A 293 17.21 10.47 -11.97
C VAL A 293 17.93 11.52 -11.11
N ALA A 294 17.39 11.84 -9.92
CA ALA A 294 18.05 12.75 -8.98
C ALA A 294 19.36 12.16 -8.42
N ALA A 295 19.40 10.85 -8.14
CA ALA A 295 20.61 10.16 -7.69
C ALA A 295 21.70 10.14 -8.77
N ASP A 296 21.34 9.87 -10.03
CA ASP A 296 22.27 9.93 -11.17
C ASP A 296 22.80 11.36 -11.40
N GLN A 297 21.95 12.39 -11.28
CA GLN A 297 22.40 13.78 -11.34
C GLN A 297 23.37 14.12 -10.21
N MET A 298 23.06 13.75 -8.96
CA MET A 298 23.95 13.95 -7.82
C MET A 298 25.25 13.13 -7.93
N ALA A 299 25.22 11.97 -8.59
CA ALA A 299 26.42 11.18 -8.89
C ALA A 299 27.29 11.86 -9.97
N GLN A 300 26.69 12.44 -11.01
CA GLN A 300 27.41 13.23 -12.01
C GLN A 300 27.99 14.52 -11.42
N GLU A 301 27.26 15.25 -10.56
CA GLU A 301 27.79 16.42 -9.84
C GLU A 301 28.93 16.04 -8.89
N ASN A 302 28.85 14.89 -8.20
CA ASN A 302 29.95 14.41 -7.39
C ASN A 302 31.17 14.01 -8.23
N GLN A 303 30.98 13.42 -9.43
CA GLN A 303 32.08 13.14 -10.35
C GLN A 303 32.72 14.43 -10.88
N SER A 304 31.94 15.43 -11.29
CA SER A 304 32.50 16.70 -11.76
C SER A 304 33.24 17.44 -10.64
N ARG A 305 32.67 17.55 -9.43
CA ARG A 305 33.36 18.13 -8.27
C ARG A 305 34.60 17.34 -7.84
N THR A 306 34.61 16.02 -8.00
CA THR A 306 35.82 15.20 -7.75
C THR A 306 36.92 15.49 -8.78
N ALA A 307 36.56 15.70 -10.05
CA ALA A 307 37.50 16.11 -11.09
C ALA A 307 38.02 17.54 -10.87
N GLU A 308 37.15 18.49 -10.49
CA GLU A 308 37.54 19.86 -10.12
C GLU A 308 38.44 19.90 -8.88
N LEU A 309 38.09 19.13 -7.83
CA LEU A 309 38.93 19.00 -6.64
C LEU A 309 40.31 18.44 -6.99
N LYS A 310 40.38 17.37 -7.79
CA LYS A 310 41.66 16.82 -8.25
C LYS A 310 42.47 17.83 -9.06
N GLN A 311 41.84 18.57 -9.97
CA GLN A 311 42.52 19.65 -10.70
C GLN A 311 43.05 20.72 -9.74
N LYS A 312 42.30 21.07 -8.70
CA LYS A 312 42.74 22.03 -7.67
C LYS A 312 43.83 21.47 -6.76
N GLU A 313 43.84 20.18 -6.46
CA GLU A 313 44.95 19.51 -5.78
C GLU A 313 46.22 19.51 -6.64
N ASP A 314 46.12 19.22 -7.94
CA ASP A 314 47.23 19.28 -8.89
C ASP A 314 47.77 20.73 -9.05
N GLU A 315 46.89 21.74 -9.13
CA GLU A 315 47.27 23.17 -9.08
C GLU A 315 47.98 23.52 -7.76
N VAL A 316 47.45 23.10 -6.61
CA VAL A 316 48.06 23.33 -5.28
C VAL A 316 49.40 22.61 -5.14
N ASN A 317 49.55 21.40 -5.69
CA ASN A 317 50.82 20.67 -5.69
C ASN A 317 51.86 21.32 -6.62
N GLY A 318 51.43 21.88 -7.75
CA GLY A 318 52.25 22.77 -8.60
C GLY A 318 52.72 24.01 -7.84
N LEU A 319 51.80 24.73 -7.20
CA LEU A 319 52.10 25.93 -6.40
C LEU A 319 52.99 25.63 -5.18
N ARG A 320 52.82 24.47 -4.52
CA ARG A 320 53.72 23.98 -3.46
C ARG A 320 55.12 23.70 -3.98
N SER A 321 55.23 23.07 -5.16
CA SER A 321 56.51 22.77 -5.80
C SER A 321 57.24 24.05 -6.19
N GLU A 322 56.53 25.03 -6.75
CA GLU A 322 57.08 26.36 -7.07
C GLU A 322 57.45 27.13 -5.80
N THR A 323 56.62 27.07 -4.74
CA THR A 323 56.96 27.66 -3.43
C THR A 323 58.22 27.03 -2.84
N GLN A 324 58.44 25.71 -3.01
CA GLN A 324 59.67 25.05 -2.58
C GLN A 324 60.88 25.48 -3.43
N ARG A 325 60.69 25.68 -4.76
CA ARG A 325 61.73 26.21 -5.66
C ARG A 325 62.12 27.64 -5.27
N LEU A 326 61.14 28.52 -5.06
CA LEU A 326 61.34 29.89 -4.60
C LEU A 326 61.95 29.93 -3.18
N GLY A 327 61.57 29.00 -2.29
CA GLY A 327 62.19 28.84 -0.97
C GLY A 327 63.68 28.51 -1.04
N LYS A 328 64.06 27.50 -1.84
CA LYS A 328 65.47 27.16 -2.12
C LYS A 328 66.24 28.33 -2.74
N MET A 329 65.60 29.08 -3.64
CA MET A 329 66.19 30.28 -4.25
C MET A 329 66.37 31.41 -3.22
N ARG A 330 65.38 31.64 -2.34
CA ARG A 330 65.44 32.61 -1.24
C ARG A 330 66.56 32.26 -0.26
N GLU A 331 66.69 31.00 0.14
CA GLU A 331 67.82 30.54 0.96
C GLU A 331 69.17 30.80 0.28
N THR A 332 69.28 30.51 -1.02
CA THR A 332 70.51 30.72 -1.78
C THR A 332 70.89 32.21 -1.83
N ILE A 333 69.90 33.09 -2.03
CA ILE A 333 70.08 34.54 -1.97
C ILE A 333 70.43 34.99 -0.54
N GLN A 334 69.80 34.43 0.50
CA GLN A 334 70.02 34.79 1.89
C GLN A 334 71.42 34.34 2.40
N ARG A 335 71.95 33.22 1.90
CA ARG A 335 73.35 32.81 2.13
C ARG A 335 74.33 33.77 1.45
N LYS A 336 74.05 34.21 0.21
CA LYS A 336 74.85 35.24 -0.47
C LYS A 336 74.78 36.60 0.23
N LEU A 337 73.60 36.98 0.74
CA LEU A 337 73.42 38.22 1.49
C LEU A 337 74.30 38.20 2.75
N ARG A 338 74.24 37.14 3.56
CA ARG A 338 75.12 36.98 4.73
C ARG A 338 76.60 37.02 4.35
N GLN A 339 77.01 36.34 3.28
CA GLN A 339 78.39 36.40 2.80
C GLN A 339 78.84 37.83 2.44
N VAL A 340 77.94 38.66 1.90
CA VAL A 340 78.20 40.09 1.62
C VAL A 340 78.16 40.94 2.90
N GLU A 341 77.31 40.62 3.87
CA GLU A 341 77.27 41.26 5.19
C GLU A 341 78.54 40.98 6.00
N ASP A 342 79.04 39.74 5.99
CA ASP A 342 80.31 39.33 6.59
C ASP A 342 81.50 40.04 5.91
N GLN A 343 81.55 40.04 4.57
CA GLN A 343 82.56 40.78 3.81
C GLN A 343 82.52 42.29 4.09
N LYS A 344 81.33 42.88 4.25
CA LYS A 344 81.16 44.28 4.65
C LYS A 344 81.70 44.51 6.06
N ALA A 345 81.39 43.64 7.02
CA ALA A 345 81.87 43.76 8.40
C ALA A 345 83.40 43.68 8.49
N ASP A 346 84.04 42.77 7.74
CA ASP A 346 85.51 42.70 7.67
C ASP A 346 86.11 43.91 6.93
N THR A 347 85.45 44.44 5.90
CA THR A 347 85.86 45.70 5.26
C THR A 347 85.73 46.90 6.22
N GLU A 348 84.70 46.93 7.07
CA GLU A 348 84.52 47.97 8.09
C GLU A 348 85.57 47.85 9.21
N ARG A 349 85.93 46.63 9.65
CA ARG A 349 87.07 46.37 10.55
C ARG A 349 88.40 46.81 9.96
N GLN A 350 88.65 46.54 8.68
CA GLN A 350 89.85 47.02 7.98
C GLN A 350 89.88 48.55 7.93
N ARG A 351 88.75 49.20 7.60
CA ARG A 351 88.61 50.67 7.62
C ARG A 351 88.85 51.25 9.02
N GLU A 352 88.41 50.60 10.08
CA GLU A 352 88.66 51.01 11.47
C GLU A 352 90.13 50.82 11.88
N THR A 353 90.75 49.73 11.45
CA THR A 353 92.18 49.47 11.66
C THR A 353 93.04 50.52 10.95
N LEU A 354 92.72 50.85 9.70
CA LEU A 354 93.36 51.91 8.93
C LEU A 354 93.14 53.30 9.56
N ARG A 355 91.94 53.58 10.09
CA ARG A 355 91.69 54.81 10.87
C ARG A 355 92.54 54.88 12.15
N ALA A 356 92.65 53.77 12.88
CA ALA A 356 93.49 53.71 14.07
C ALA A 356 94.97 53.96 13.72
N GLN A 357 95.47 53.36 12.64
CA GLN A 357 96.82 53.62 12.10
C GLN A 357 97.01 55.08 11.70
N ILE A 358 96.04 55.70 11.01
CA ILE A 358 96.08 57.13 10.68
C ILE A 358 96.18 57.98 11.96
N THR A 359 95.35 57.73 12.97
CA THR A 359 95.45 58.47 14.25
C THR A 359 96.72 58.18 15.05
N GLY A 360 97.40 57.07 14.78
CA GLY A 360 98.75 56.78 15.27
C GLY A 360 99.79 57.67 14.59
N LEU A 361 99.81 57.65 13.25
CA LEU A 361 100.70 58.48 12.42
C LEU A 361 100.48 59.98 12.64
N GLU A 362 99.25 60.43 12.89
CA GLU A 362 98.95 61.82 13.26
C GLU A 362 99.55 62.21 14.62
N ARG A 363 99.58 61.29 15.60
CA ARG A 363 100.23 61.51 16.89
C ARG A 363 101.75 61.49 16.79
N GLU A 364 102.31 60.61 15.95
CA GLU A 364 103.74 60.57 15.65
C GLU A 364 104.19 61.84 14.92
N LEU A 365 103.41 62.32 13.94
CA LEU A 365 103.63 63.59 13.26
C LEU A 365 103.59 64.78 14.24
N GLU A 366 102.63 64.80 15.17
CA GLU A 366 102.51 65.87 16.17
C GLU A 366 103.63 65.81 17.23
N ALA A 367 104.10 64.60 17.59
CA ALA A 367 105.29 64.42 18.41
C ALA A 367 106.55 64.91 17.67
N ALA A 368 106.71 64.59 16.38
CA ALA A 368 107.81 65.06 15.56
C ALA A 368 107.81 66.59 15.37
N LYS A 369 106.64 67.23 15.23
CA LYS A 369 106.53 68.70 15.26
C LYS A 369 106.98 69.28 16.59
N LYS A 370 106.56 68.70 17.72
CA LYS A 370 107.01 69.15 19.05
C LYS A 370 108.51 68.99 19.23
N GLN A 371 109.09 67.90 18.76
CA GLN A 371 110.55 67.72 18.75
C GLN A 371 111.23 68.80 17.91
N ALA A 372 110.73 69.09 16.71
CA ALA A 372 111.25 70.16 15.86
C ALA A 372 111.10 71.57 16.49
N GLU A 373 110.07 71.83 17.30
CA GLU A 373 109.97 73.07 18.07
C GLU A 373 110.99 73.14 19.22
N THR A 374 111.27 72.03 19.92
CA THR A 374 112.34 71.99 20.93
C THR A 374 113.73 72.13 20.30
N ASP A 375 113.97 71.49 19.15
CA ASP A 375 115.22 71.59 18.41
C ASP A 375 115.43 73.02 17.90
N LYS A 376 114.36 73.66 17.40
CA LYS A 376 114.37 75.08 17.02
C LYS A 376 114.71 76.00 18.20
N LYS A 377 114.18 75.76 19.39
CA LYS A 377 114.56 76.52 20.61
C LYS A 377 116.03 76.30 20.97
N GLY A 378 116.52 75.06 20.88
CA GLY A 378 117.94 74.74 21.04
C GLY A 378 118.83 75.52 20.07
N ILE A 379 118.41 75.65 18.80
CA ILE A 379 119.10 76.46 17.79
C ILE A 379 119.04 77.96 18.16
N GLU A 380 117.90 78.49 18.60
CA GLU A 380 117.76 79.89 19.01
C GLU A 380 118.64 80.24 20.23
N ASP A 381 118.78 79.34 21.20
CA ASP A 381 119.66 79.54 22.36
C ASP A 381 121.15 79.31 22.03
N LEU A 382 121.51 78.37 21.15
CA LEU A 382 122.88 78.25 20.62
C LEU A 382 123.29 79.48 19.80
N VAL A 383 122.35 80.11 19.08
CA VAL A 383 122.57 81.39 18.39
C VAL A 383 122.80 82.54 19.39
N ARG A 384 122.12 82.54 20.55
CA ARG A 384 122.43 83.48 21.65
C ARG A 384 123.81 83.25 22.25
N GLU A 385 124.19 82.00 22.52
CA GLU A 385 125.54 81.68 23.03
C GLU A 385 126.63 82.15 22.04
N ARG A 386 126.46 81.88 20.74
CA ARG A 386 127.30 82.41 19.67
C ARG A 386 127.45 83.92 19.77
N ASP A 387 126.36 84.67 19.92
CA ASP A 387 126.41 86.14 19.92
C ASP A 387 126.96 86.74 21.22
N ILE A 388 126.82 86.04 22.34
CA ILE A 388 127.50 86.37 23.61
C ILE A 388 129.00 86.11 23.49
N LEU A 389 129.41 84.95 22.96
CA LEU A 389 130.81 84.59 22.71
C LEU A 389 131.47 85.56 21.71
N ASN A 390 130.79 85.93 20.63
CA ASN A 390 131.30 86.86 19.63
C ASN A 390 131.45 88.29 20.20
N LYS A 391 130.52 88.75 21.05
CA LYS A 391 130.69 90.00 21.83
C LYS A 391 131.88 89.93 22.79
N ASN A 392 132.15 88.78 23.40
CA ASN A 392 133.31 88.61 24.28
C ASN A 392 134.63 88.56 23.49
N LEU A 393 134.65 87.93 22.31
CA LEU A 393 135.78 87.95 21.37
C LEU A 393 136.12 89.38 20.94
N LEU A 394 135.13 90.18 20.56
CA LEU A 394 135.31 91.60 20.20
C LEU A 394 135.86 92.44 21.36
N LYS A 395 135.40 92.20 22.59
CA LYS A 395 135.96 92.85 23.80
C LYS A 395 137.41 92.45 24.04
N ALA A 396 137.75 91.17 23.89
CA ALA A 396 139.12 90.68 24.04
C ALA A 396 140.05 91.28 22.98
N ALA A 397 139.66 91.27 21.70
CA ALA A 397 140.42 91.88 20.62
C ALA A 397 140.69 93.38 20.87
N GLY A 398 139.68 94.13 21.30
CA GLY A 398 139.81 95.55 21.66
C GLY A 398 140.72 95.82 22.87
N ALA A 399 140.87 94.86 23.79
CA ALA A 399 141.83 94.94 24.89
C ALA A 399 143.26 94.67 24.39
N THR A 400 143.47 93.61 23.61
CA THR A 400 144.77 93.27 23.01
C THR A 400 145.32 94.41 22.14
N GLN A 401 144.45 95.08 21.37
CA GLN A 401 144.85 96.19 20.51
C GLN A 401 145.28 97.45 21.30
N LYS A 402 144.71 97.68 22.49
CA LYS A 402 145.19 98.72 23.43
C LYS A 402 146.54 98.36 24.04
N GLN A 403 146.73 97.10 24.43
CA GLN A 403 148.01 96.63 24.99
C GLN A 403 149.15 96.76 23.96
N LEU A 404 148.89 96.44 22.68
CA LEU A 404 149.84 96.61 21.58
C LEU A 404 150.28 98.08 21.41
N HIS A 405 149.36 99.03 21.62
CA HIS A 405 149.67 100.46 21.56
C HIS A 405 150.52 100.93 22.74
N LEU A 406 150.32 100.34 23.92
CA LEU A 406 151.09 100.64 25.13
C LEU A 406 152.55 100.18 24.99
N VAL A 407 152.78 98.97 24.44
CA VAL A 407 154.12 98.42 24.20
C VAL A 407 154.95 99.34 23.29
N LYS A 408 154.39 99.81 22.18
CA LYS A 408 155.08 100.75 21.27
C LYS A 408 155.47 102.07 21.94
N LEU A 409 154.62 102.57 22.85
CA LEU A 409 154.93 103.78 23.62
C LEU A 409 156.11 103.56 24.58
N HIS A 410 156.19 102.38 25.21
CA HIS A 410 157.29 102.01 26.09
C HIS A 410 158.61 101.77 25.34
N GLU A 411 158.60 101.18 24.14
CA GLU A 411 159.80 101.07 23.29
C GLU A 411 160.38 102.44 22.92
N GLN A 412 159.50 103.42 22.65
CA GLN A 412 159.91 104.76 22.26
C GLN A 412 160.41 105.59 23.46
N SER A 413 159.79 105.40 24.64
CA SER A 413 160.31 105.96 25.91
C SER A 413 161.66 105.36 26.31
N LYS A 414 161.87 104.05 26.09
CA LYS A 414 163.14 103.37 26.39
C LYS A 414 164.33 104.00 25.66
N LYS A 415 164.20 104.29 24.36
CA LYS A 415 165.28 104.92 23.57
C LYS A 415 165.70 106.29 24.11
N ASN A 416 164.75 107.11 24.57
CA ASN A 416 165.07 108.40 25.16
C ASN A 416 165.84 108.24 26.49
N LEU A 417 165.40 107.31 27.34
CA LEU A 417 166.06 107.01 28.62
C LEU A 417 167.47 106.43 28.44
N GLU A 418 167.69 105.58 27.44
CA GLU A 418 169.04 105.08 27.08
C GLU A 418 169.99 106.21 26.66
N GLN A 419 169.46 107.30 26.08
CA GLN A 419 170.24 108.47 25.67
C GLN A 419 170.47 109.46 26.84
N GLU A 420 169.53 109.60 27.76
CA GLU A 420 169.71 110.38 29.00
C GLU A 420 170.72 109.74 29.97
N ILE A 421 170.72 108.41 30.09
CA ILE A 421 171.64 107.67 30.98
C ILE A 421 173.12 107.90 30.62
N GLN A 422 173.43 108.16 29.35
CA GLN A 422 174.79 108.51 28.93
C GLN A 422 175.21 109.90 29.44
N ASN A 423 174.32 110.89 29.35
CA ASN A 423 174.59 112.26 29.83
C ASN A 423 174.73 112.31 31.37
N TYR A 424 173.84 111.61 32.10
CA TYR A 424 173.89 111.60 33.57
C TYR A 424 175.16 110.94 34.15
N LYS A 425 175.89 110.13 33.39
CA LYS A 425 177.21 109.61 33.82
C LYS A 425 178.28 110.70 33.93
N GLU A 426 178.22 111.76 33.13
CA GLU A 426 179.23 112.83 33.11
C GLU A 426 178.95 113.89 34.19
N GLU A 427 177.68 114.12 34.54
CA GLU A 427 177.30 115.06 35.60
C GLU A 427 177.45 114.49 37.02
N ALA A 428 177.15 113.20 37.21
CA ALA A 428 177.13 112.56 38.54
C ALA A 428 178.49 112.55 39.27
N GLN A 429 179.61 112.72 38.56
CA GLN A 429 180.94 112.77 39.17
C GLN A 429 181.25 114.12 39.83
N LYS A 430 180.58 115.22 39.41
CA LYS A 430 180.82 116.58 39.94
C LYS A 430 180.06 116.88 41.24
N GLN A 431 178.84 116.37 41.39
CA GLN A 431 177.94 116.79 42.48
C GLN A 431 178.21 116.11 43.85
N ARG A 432 179.06 115.07 43.91
CA ARG A 432 179.41 114.32 45.14
C ARG A 432 180.16 115.11 46.24
N LYS A 433 180.32 116.43 46.14
CA LYS A 433 181.05 117.26 47.11
C LYS A 433 180.20 118.27 47.91
N ILE A 434 178.94 118.52 47.54
CA ILE A 434 178.17 119.64 48.11
C ILE A 434 177.16 119.17 49.18
N ILE A 435 176.59 117.97 49.04
CA ILE A 435 175.57 117.45 49.96
C ILE A 435 176.23 116.68 51.13
N TYR A 436 176.85 117.43 52.04
CA TYR A 436 177.27 116.96 53.37
C TYR A 436 177.03 118.02 54.47
N GLN A 437 176.86 119.30 54.12
CA GLN A 437 176.87 120.40 55.09
C GLN A 437 175.49 120.89 55.55
N LEU A 438 174.39 120.41 54.97
CA LEU A 438 173.04 120.95 55.20
C LEU A 438 171.99 119.94 55.69
N GLU A 439 172.38 118.70 55.98
CA GLU A 439 171.51 117.69 56.63
C GLU A 439 171.64 117.72 58.16
N LYS A 440 171.56 118.90 58.77
CA LYS A 440 171.47 119.02 60.23
C LYS A 440 170.52 120.11 60.69
N GLU A 441 169.64 119.72 61.62
CA GLU A 441 168.86 120.58 62.51
C GLU A 441 167.75 121.44 61.87
N ARG A 442 166.63 120.78 61.54
CA ARG A 442 165.33 121.23 62.06
C ARG A 442 164.33 120.11 62.36
N ASP A 443 164.82 119.10 63.07
CA ASP A 443 163.97 118.27 63.92
C ASP A 443 163.95 118.86 65.34
N ARG A 444 162.86 118.61 66.09
CA ARG A 444 162.54 119.21 67.40
C ARG A 444 162.19 120.72 67.34
N TYR A 445 161.26 121.25 68.15
CA TYR A 445 160.34 120.61 69.09
C TYR A 445 158.88 120.81 68.63
N ILE A 446 158.27 119.72 68.16
CA ILE A 446 156.99 119.30 68.72
C ILE A 446 157.29 118.82 70.16
N ASN A 447 156.27 118.90 71.02
CA ASN A 447 156.28 118.54 72.43
C ASN A 447 157.06 119.52 73.35
N GLU A 448 156.65 119.71 74.61
CA GLU A 448 155.65 118.93 75.37
C GLU A 448 154.80 119.77 76.32
N ALA A 449 153.93 119.04 77.03
CA ALA A 449 153.19 119.39 78.24
C ALA A 449 154.02 120.18 79.30
N SER A 450 153.43 120.74 80.36
CA SER A 450 152.31 120.18 81.12
C SER A 450 151.58 121.15 82.05
N ASP A 451 150.57 120.58 82.72
CA ASP A 451 149.99 120.93 84.02
C ASP A 451 148.92 122.04 84.11
N LEU A 452 147.95 121.77 85.00
CA LEU A 452 147.11 122.74 85.72
C LEU A 452 146.36 123.77 84.83
N THR A 453 145.35 123.37 84.07
CA THR A 453 144.03 122.91 84.58
C THR A 453 143.36 123.93 85.52
N GLN A 454 142.95 125.09 84.99
CA GLN A 454 142.15 126.09 85.72
C GLN A 454 141.12 126.78 84.80
N LYS A 455 139.98 127.18 85.40
CA LYS A 455 138.98 128.19 84.97
C LYS A 455 137.98 127.87 83.83
N THR A 456 136.74 127.86 84.31
CA THR A 456 135.47 128.34 83.74
C THR A 456 135.50 129.64 82.92
N GLY A 457 134.52 129.79 82.02
CA GLY A 457 134.04 131.05 81.42
C GLY A 457 132.99 130.79 80.31
N LEU A 458 131.69 130.79 80.62
CA LEU A 458 130.73 131.92 80.61
C LEU A 458 130.21 132.40 79.23
N PHE A 459 129.02 131.89 78.89
CA PHE A 459 127.81 132.59 78.42
C PHE A 459 127.87 134.02 77.82
N GLY A 460 127.40 134.16 76.56
CA GLY A 460 126.44 135.21 76.17
C GLY A 460 126.92 136.45 75.37
N ALA A 461 125.93 137.16 74.80
CA ALA A 461 125.98 138.52 74.21
C ALA A 461 126.88 138.74 72.95
N SER A 462 126.72 139.82 72.16
CA SER A 462 125.52 140.55 71.72
C SER A 462 125.86 141.49 70.53
N THR A 463 124.94 141.64 69.57
CA THR A 463 124.65 142.81 68.70
C THR A 463 125.74 143.71 68.06
N THR A 464 125.41 144.17 66.84
CA THR A 464 125.73 145.49 66.21
C THR A 464 127.13 145.80 65.64
N ALA A 465 127.09 146.65 64.60
CA ALA A 465 128.11 147.62 64.15
C ALA A 465 129.38 147.10 63.41
N ARG A 466 130.03 147.85 62.50
CA ARG A 466 129.65 149.06 61.71
C ARG A 466 130.76 149.42 60.70
N LEU A 467 130.38 149.81 59.47
CA LEU A 467 131.18 150.51 58.43
C LEU A 467 132.41 149.80 57.80
N GLU A 468 132.64 150.14 56.52
CA GLU A 468 133.92 150.46 55.83
C GLU A 468 135.16 149.53 55.88
N CYS A 469 136.14 149.61 54.97
CA CYS A 469 136.18 149.85 53.50
C CYS A 469 137.66 149.76 53.04
N ASN A 470 137.91 149.64 51.72
CA ASN A 470 139.22 149.49 51.03
C ASN A 470 139.75 148.04 51.02
N LYS A 471 140.31 147.48 49.93
CA LYS A 471 140.64 147.98 48.55
C LYS A 471 140.95 146.73 47.68
N LEU A 472 140.84 146.65 46.34
CA LEU A 472 140.39 147.51 45.22
C LEU A 472 138.90 147.14 44.82
N ILE A 473 138.17 147.54 43.76
CA ILE A 473 138.35 148.05 42.37
C ILE A 473 138.68 146.91 41.34
N ARG A 474 137.98 146.64 40.21
CA ARG A 474 137.08 147.33 39.23
C ARG A 474 135.89 146.39 38.86
N PHE A 475 134.73 146.79 38.27
CA PHE A 475 134.12 148.11 38.02
C PHE A 475 132.57 147.99 37.88
N SER A 476 131.88 149.12 37.72
CA SER A 476 130.42 149.33 37.90
C SER A 476 129.48 148.88 36.76
N SER A 477 128.19 148.83 37.10
CA SER A 477 126.99 149.12 36.25
C SER A 477 126.39 148.02 35.35
N THR A 478 125.29 147.38 35.80
CA THR A 478 124.01 147.18 35.04
C THR A 478 122.91 146.37 35.79
N TRP A 479 122.80 146.47 37.12
CA TRP A 479 121.82 145.71 37.95
C TRP A 479 120.33 146.09 37.76
N ARG A 480 119.94 146.69 36.62
CA ARG A 480 118.60 147.31 36.40
C ARG A 480 117.74 146.64 35.32
N MET A 481 118.24 145.62 34.62
CA MET A 481 117.48 144.92 33.54
C MET A 481 116.83 143.59 33.97
N SER A 482 117.19 143.01 35.13
CA SER A 482 116.83 141.63 35.47
C SER A 482 115.33 141.41 35.70
N LYS A 483 114.63 142.37 36.32
CA LYS A 483 113.28 142.20 36.87
C LYS A 483 112.13 142.07 35.85
N VAL A 484 112.42 142.09 34.55
CA VAL A 484 111.42 142.00 33.46
C VAL A 484 111.33 140.58 32.86
N ARG A 485 112.36 139.73 33.01
CA ARG A 485 112.41 138.40 32.38
C ARG A 485 111.74 137.27 33.15
N GLU A 486 111.62 137.37 34.48
CA GLU A 486 111.03 136.29 35.30
C GLU A 486 109.51 136.16 35.11
N MET A 487 108.81 137.28 34.89
CA MET A 487 107.34 137.32 34.74
C MET A 487 106.84 136.43 33.58
N GLN A 488 107.56 136.42 32.45
CA GLN A 488 107.16 135.70 31.24
C GLN A 488 107.26 134.18 31.38
N ILE A 489 108.06 133.67 32.32
CA ILE A 489 108.29 132.22 32.50
C ILE A 489 107.09 131.54 33.20
N PHE A 490 106.29 132.30 33.95
CA PHE A 490 105.13 131.77 34.66
C PHE A 490 103.96 131.43 33.72
N ASP A 491 103.60 132.33 32.81
CA ASP A 491 102.45 132.17 31.90
C ASP A 491 102.59 130.97 30.95
N PHE A 492 103.81 130.66 30.49
CA PHE A 492 104.06 129.49 29.65
C PHE A 492 103.90 128.17 30.41
N LYS A 493 104.27 128.11 31.69
CA LYS A 493 104.06 126.90 32.51
C LYS A 493 102.59 126.57 32.70
N LYS A 494 101.73 127.58 32.88
CA LYS A 494 100.27 127.39 33.01
C LYS A 494 99.67 126.76 31.74
N LYS A 495 100.05 127.27 30.56
CA LYS A 495 99.53 126.78 29.26
C LYS A 495 99.92 125.33 28.94
N ILE A 496 101.04 124.84 29.47
CA ILE A 496 101.47 123.44 29.28
C ILE A 496 100.57 122.49 30.09
N ALA A 497 100.33 122.78 31.37
CA ALA A 497 99.45 121.96 32.22
C ALA A 497 98.01 121.87 31.66
N GLU A 498 97.48 122.97 31.12
CA GLU A 498 96.16 123.01 30.47
C GLU A 498 96.08 122.19 29.16
N ALA A 499 97.22 121.89 28.52
CA ALA A 499 97.32 121.03 27.35
C ALA A 499 97.43 119.54 27.74
N GLU A 500 98.26 119.22 28.73
CA GLU A 500 98.44 117.85 29.24
C GLU A 500 97.13 117.27 29.80
N THR A 501 96.34 118.08 30.52
CA THR A 501 95.02 117.64 31.02
C THR A 501 94.03 117.34 29.90
N LYS A 502 94.06 118.10 28.79
CA LYS A 502 93.19 117.86 27.62
C LYS A 502 93.59 116.62 26.86
N LEU A 503 94.88 116.36 26.69
CA LEU A 503 95.40 115.15 26.06
C LEU A 503 94.92 113.90 26.81
N LYS A 504 95.01 113.91 28.15
CA LYS A 504 94.61 112.77 28.99
C LYS A 504 93.09 112.53 28.97
N GLN A 505 92.27 113.59 28.86
CA GLN A 505 90.83 113.45 28.65
C GLN A 505 90.50 112.79 27.29
N GLN A 506 91.23 113.14 26.22
CA GLN A 506 91.03 112.51 24.90
C GLN A 506 91.48 111.05 24.85
N GLN A 507 92.56 110.68 25.56
CA GLN A 507 92.98 109.29 25.69
C GLN A 507 91.89 108.41 26.34
N ASN A 508 91.34 108.84 27.49
CA ASN A 508 90.26 108.12 28.16
C ASN A 508 89.02 107.93 27.26
N LEU A 509 88.65 108.96 26.49
CA LEU A 509 87.52 108.88 25.55
C LEU A 509 87.78 107.88 24.41
N TYR A 510 89.01 107.83 23.87
CA TYR A 510 89.38 106.87 22.84
C TYR A 510 89.36 105.42 23.35
N GLU A 511 89.84 105.20 24.59
CA GLU A 511 89.82 103.87 25.21
C GLU A 511 88.39 103.38 25.47
N ALA A 512 87.48 104.25 25.92
CA ALA A 512 86.05 103.93 26.08
C ALA A 512 85.38 103.56 24.75
N VAL A 513 85.56 104.36 23.70
CA VAL A 513 85.02 104.03 22.36
C VAL A 513 85.59 102.71 21.82
N ARG A 514 86.85 102.37 22.17
CA ARG A 514 87.48 101.10 21.80
C ARG A 514 86.91 99.91 22.59
N SER A 515 86.59 100.05 23.88
CA SER A 515 85.90 99.01 24.65
C SER A 515 84.49 98.79 24.11
N ASP A 516 83.75 99.86 23.84
CA ASP A 516 82.37 99.78 23.35
C ASP A 516 82.30 99.11 21.98
N ARG A 517 83.19 99.48 21.05
CA ARG A 517 83.29 98.82 19.73
C ARG A 517 83.56 97.32 19.87
N ASN A 518 84.41 96.92 20.81
CA ASN A 518 84.72 95.51 21.04
C ASN A 518 83.54 94.77 21.72
N LEU A 519 82.81 95.43 22.62
CA LEU A 519 81.58 94.90 23.23
C LEU A 519 80.49 94.67 22.17
N TYR A 520 80.16 95.67 21.35
CA TYR A 520 79.19 95.51 20.28
C TYR A 520 79.62 94.46 19.24
N SER A 521 80.92 94.37 18.93
CA SER A 521 81.45 93.33 18.05
C SER A 521 81.31 91.92 18.65
N LYS A 522 81.38 91.77 19.97
CA LYS A 522 81.15 90.49 20.65
C LYS A 522 79.66 90.15 20.64
N ASN A 523 78.80 91.07 21.06
CA ASN A 523 77.35 90.88 21.11
C ASN A 523 76.76 90.54 19.72
N LEU A 524 77.34 91.10 18.65
CA LEU A 524 76.97 90.78 17.26
C LEU A 524 77.32 89.33 16.89
N ILE A 525 78.47 88.81 17.32
CA ILE A 525 78.86 87.42 17.09
C ILE A 525 77.97 86.48 17.90
N GLU A 526 77.72 86.78 19.18
CA GLU A 526 76.84 86.00 20.05
C GLU A 526 75.41 85.93 19.47
N SER A 527 74.86 87.07 19.01
CA SER A 527 73.56 87.12 18.32
C SER A 527 73.54 86.32 17.01
N GLN A 528 74.65 86.33 16.25
CA GLN A 528 74.76 85.60 14.99
C GLN A 528 74.84 84.08 15.24
N ASP A 529 75.59 83.65 16.26
CA ASP A 529 75.69 82.25 16.67
C ASP A 529 74.34 81.72 17.17
N GLU A 530 73.61 82.47 18.00
CA GLU A 530 72.22 82.18 18.39
C GLU A 530 71.30 82.02 17.17
N ILE A 531 71.43 82.90 16.16
CA ILE A 531 70.68 82.78 14.90
C ILE A 531 71.06 81.49 14.15
N THR A 532 72.32 81.03 14.18
CA THR A 532 72.68 79.73 13.58
C THR A 532 72.15 78.55 14.39
N GLU A 533 72.15 78.62 15.71
CA GLU A 533 71.62 77.57 16.59
C GLU A 533 70.10 77.44 16.41
N ASN A 534 69.38 78.56 16.39
CA ASN A 534 67.94 78.57 16.14
C ASN A 534 67.60 78.09 14.71
N LYS A 535 68.43 78.37 13.70
CA LYS A 535 68.31 77.76 12.36
C LYS A 535 68.58 76.25 12.37
N ARG A 536 69.45 75.73 13.23
CA ARG A 536 69.66 74.27 13.42
C ARG A 536 68.46 73.63 14.12
N LYS A 537 67.98 74.23 15.22
CA LYS A 537 66.75 73.80 15.94
C LYS A 537 65.55 73.74 15.01
N LEU A 538 65.32 74.78 14.21
CA LEU A 538 64.24 74.83 13.23
C LEU A 538 64.34 73.68 12.21
N LYS A 539 65.54 73.42 11.64
CA LYS A 539 65.73 72.27 10.72
C LYS A 539 65.44 70.92 11.37
N ILE A 540 65.83 70.73 12.63
CA ILE A 540 65.53 69.50 13.39
C ILE A 540 64.02 69.37 13.62
N MET A 541 63.35 70.45 14.02
CA MET A 541 61.89 70.47 14.17
C MET A 541 61.15 70.24 12.85
N THR A 542 61.62 70.79 11.71
CA THR A 542 61.05 70.48 10.39
C THR A 542 61.17 68.99 10.07
N HIS A 543 62.35 68.39 10.28
CA HIS A 543 62.51 66.96 10.02
C HIS A 543 61.66 66.08 10.96
N GLN A 544 61.51 66.46 12.24
CA GLN A 544 60.58 65.80 13.17
C GLN A 544 59.11 65.94 12.73
N ILE A 545 58.70 67.12 12.25
CA ILE A 545 57.37 67.35 11.70
C ILE A 545 57.13 66.47 10.47
N ASP A 546 58.12 66.30 9.59
CA ASP A 546 57.98 65.47 8.40
C ASP A 546 57.99 63.97 8.73
N GLN A 547 58.83 63.51 9.67
CA GLN A 547 58.75 62.15 10.23
C GLN A 547 57.37 61.87 10.84
N LEU A 548 56.81 62.81 11.61
CA LEU A 548 55.48 62.66 12.19
C LEU A 548 54.36 62.64 11.13
N LYS A 549 54.50 63.36 10.02
CA LYS A 549 53.57 63.24 8.87
C LYS A 549 53.66 61.87 8.22
N GLU A 550 54.86 61.34 8.00
CA GLU A 550 55.06 59.99 7.44
C GLU A 550 54.49 58.91 8.37
N GLU A 551 54.69 59.04 9.69
CA GLU A 551 54.05 58.17 10.68
C GLU A 551 52.52 58.26 10.65
N ILE A 552 51.96 59.47 10.53
CA ILE A 552 50.51 59.68 10.44
C ILE A 552 49.97 59.01 9.16
N GLN A 553 50.58 59.25 8.00
CA GLN A 553 50.16 58.64 6.74
C GLN A 553 50.30 57.10 6.75
N ALA A 554 51.34 56.56 7.40
CA ALA A 554 51.48 55.13 7.58
C ALA A 554 50.38 54.54 8.49
N LYS A 555 50.03 55.25 9.58
CA LYS A 555 48.94 54.87 10.50
C LYS A 555 47.56 55.00 9.85
N GLU A 556 47.32 56.03 9.04
CA GLU A 556 46.11 56.21 8.23
C GLU A 556 45.98 55.08 7.19
N SER A 557 47.06 54.73 6.49
CA SER A 557 47.08 53.62 5.53
C SER A 557 46.83 52.26 6.21
N ALA A 558 47.36 52.05 7.41
CA ALA A 558 47.08 50.86 8.22
C ALA A 558 45.62 50.82 8.69
N LEU A 559 45.11 51.92 9.25
CA LEU A 559 43.72 52.05 9.69
C LEU A 559 42.72 51.79 8.56
N LEU A 560 42.99 52.31 7.35
CA LEU A 560 42.11 52.12 6.20
C LEU A 560 42.09 50.65 5.75
N LYS A 561 43.21 49.92 5.85
CA LYS A 561 43.26 48.46 5.62
C LYS A 561 42.47 47.70 6.68
N GLU A 562 42.66 48.00 7.97
CA GLU A 562 41.90 47.38 9.06
C GLU A 562 40.38 47.63 8.93
N VAL A 563 39.97 48.82 8.49
CA VAL A 563 38.55 49.13 8.22
C VAL A 563 38.00 48.29 7.05
N LEU A 564 38.79 48.07 5.99
CA LEU A 564 38.37 47.22 4.86
C LEU A 564 38.30 45.74 5.25
N GLU A 565 39.28 45.23 6.01
CA GLU A 565 39.26 43.86 6.53
C GLU A 565 38.12 43.65 7.54
N HIS A 566 37.84 44.62 8.42
CA HIS A 566 36.70 44.57 9.32
C HIS A 566 35.37 44.51 8.54
N GLN A 567 35.20 45.32 7.48
CA GLN A 567 34.04 45.25 6.59
C GLN A 567 33.94 43.93 5.81
N ARG A 568 35.07 43.27 5.50
CA ARG A 568 35.09 41.93 4.88
C ARG A 568 34.63 40.88 5.89
N VAL A 569 35.21 40.87 7.09
CA VAL A 569 34.86 39.95 8.18
C VAL A 569 33.41 40.10 8.63
N ASP A 570 32.86 41.32 8.70
CA ASP A 570 31.44 41.51 9.02
C ASP A 570 30.51 40.99 7.92
N LYS A 571 30.87 41.12 6.64
CA LYS A 571 30.11 40.49 5.54
C LYS A 571 30.14 38.97 5.63
N GLU A 572 31.32 38.39 5.85
CA GLU A 572 31.52 36.93 6.03
C GLU A 572 30.74 36.41 7.25
N LYS A 573 30.69 37.18 8.33
CA LYS A 573 29.91 36.91 9.54
C LYS A 573 28.40 36.95 9.30
N GLU A 574 27.87 37.91 8.54
CA GLU A 574 26.44 37.92 8.19
C GLU A 574 26.06 36.81 7.19
N THR A 575 26.94 36.44 6.25
CA THR A 575 26.69 35.26 5.39
C THR A 575 26.71 33.96 6.20
N LEU A 576 27.67 33.76 7.10
CA LEU A 576 27.74 32.58 7.97
C LEU A 576 26.55 32.51 8.94
N LYS A 577 26.02 33.64 9.42
CA LYS A 577 24.76 33.69 10.17
C LYS A 577 23.56 33.23 9.33
N ALA A 578 23.44 33.71 8.09
CA ALA A 578 22.35 33.34 7.19
C ALA A 578 22.39 31.85 6.84
N GLU A 579 23.58 31.31 6.57
CA GLU A 579 23.81 29.87 6.38
C GLU A 579 23.48 29.07 7.64
N LEU A 580 23.95 29.49 8.81
CA LEU A 580 23.63 28.83 10.09
C LEU A 580 22.13 28.83 10.38
N GLN A 581 21.41 29.91 10.04
CA GLN A 581 19.96 29.99 10.20
C GLN A 581 19.24 29.06 9.21
N LYS A 582 19.67 29.00 7.95
CA LYS A 582 19.17 28.06 6.94
C LYS A 582 19.39 26.60 7.37
N MET A 583 20.59 26.25 7.83
CA MET A 583 20.91 24.90 8.30
C MET A 583 20.11 24.52 9.56
N LYS A 584 19.88 25.46 10.48
CA LYS A 584 18.99 25.25 11.64
C LYS A 584 17.54 24.99 11.21
N GLN A 585 17.04 25.73 10.22
CA GLN A 585 15.69 25.51 9.69
C GLN A 585 15.57 24.15 9.00
N GLN A 586 16.51 23.79 8.12
CA GLN A 586 16.53 22.48 7.47
C GLN A 586 16.65 21.32 8.47
N ALA A 587 17.39 21.49 9.57
CA ALA A 587 17.46 20.51 10.65
C ALA A 587 16.14 20.39 11.44
N ALA A 588 15.43 21.51 11.66
CA ALA A 588 14.12 21.50 12.32
C ALA A 588 13.04 20.86 11.43
N GLU A 589 13.02 21.18 10.13
CA GLU A 589 12.13 20.57 9.13
C GLU A 589 12.40 19.06 9.00
N SER A 590 13.68 18.66 8.93
CA SER A 590 14.10 17.26 8.88
C SER A 590 13.72 16.51 10.16
N LYS A 591 13.85 17.14 11.33
CA LYS A 591 13.39 16.55 12.60
C LYS A 591 11.87 16.39 12.61
N ALA A 592 11.10 17.41 12.24
CA ALA A 592 9.64 17.32 12.20
C ALA A 592 9.16 16.21 11.24
N TYR A 593 9.89 15.98 10.14
CA TYR A 593 9.65 14.84 9.25
C TYR A 593 9.94 13.48 9.92
N ILE A 594 11.06 13.35 10.65
CA ILE A 594 11.37 12.13 11.43
C ILE A 594 10.32 11.88 12.52
N ASP A 595 9.99 12.89 13.33
CA ASP A 595 8.99 12.80 14.40
C ASP A 595 7.61 12.34 13.84
N ALA A 596 7.26 12.78 12.62
CA ALA A 596 6.04 12.36 11.90
C ALA A 596 6.13 10.92 11.34
N GLN A 597 7.28 10.51 10.81
CA GLN A 597 7.48 9.12 10.33
C GLN A 597 7.46 8.13 11.50
N GLU A 598 8.09 8.43 12.64
CA GLU A 598 7.98 7.60 13.85
C GLU A 598 6.53 7.50 14.36
N ALA A 599 5.71 8.53 14.16
CA ALA A 599 4.30 8.51 14.55
C ALA A 599 3.48 7.56 13.65
N GLU A 600 3.72 7.57 12.34
CA GLU A 600 3.09 6.64 11.41
C GLU A 600 3.63 5.21 11.59
N GLU A 601 4.92 5.02 11.87
CA GLU A 601 5.51 3.71 12.23
C GLU A 601 4.82 3.11 13.46
N ARG A 602 4.69 3.88 14.55
CA ARG A 602 3.97 3.45 15.76
C ARG A 602 2.51 3.08 15.48
N LYS A 603 1.86 3.77 14.54
CA LYS A 603 0.49 3.47 14.08
C LYS A 603 0.43 2.20 13.22
N LEU A 604 1.39 1.98 12.32
CA LEU A 604 1.49 0.77 11.50
C LEU A 604 1.82 -0.46 12.36
N LEU A 605 2.75 -0.36 13.31
CA LEU A 605 3.05 -1.42 14.29
C LEU A 605 1.82 -1.81 15.11
N LYS A 606 1.00 -0.84 15.52
CA LYS A 606 -0.28 -1.10 16.19
C LYS A 606 -1.25 -1.86 15.28
N ILE A 607 -1.41 -1.45 14.02
CA ILE A 607 -2.29 -2.12 13.05
C ILE A 607 -1.82 -3.56 12.79
N ILE A 608 -0.51 -3.79 12.70
CA ILE A 608 0.08 -5.14 12.57
C ILE A 608 -0.25 -6.00 13.80
N ALA A 609 -0.07 -5.47 15.02
CA ALA A 609 -0.39 -6.19 16.25
C ALA A 609 -1.90 -6.52 16.38
N GLU A 610 -2.78 -5.62 15.95
CA GLU A 610 -4.24 -5.87 15.90
C GLU A 610 -4.59 -6.94 14.86
N ALA A 611 -3.94 -6.93 13.68
CA ALA A 611 -4.13 -7.93 12.63
C ALA A 611 -3.56 -9.32 13.00
N ASP A 612 -2.40 -9.38 13.66
CA ASP A 612 -1.83 -10.62 14.21
C ASP A 612 -2.73 -11.23 15.29
N ALA A 613 -3.27 -10.38 16.19
CA ALA A 613 -4.19 -10.82 17.22
C ALA A 613 -5.51 -11.37 16.63
N GLU A 614 -6.04 -10.73 15.58
CA GLU A 614 -7.24 -11.17 14.88
C GLU A 614 -7.00 -12.47 14.08
N ARG A 615 -5.88 -12.60 13.37
CA ARG A 615 -5.47 -13.87 12.71
C ARG A 615 -5.39 -15.03 13.72
N MET A 616 -4.93 -14.75 14.94
CA MET A 616 -4.85 -15.75 16.02
C MET A 616 -6.21 -16.11 16.64
N ARG A 617 -7.26 -15.28 16.47
CA ARG A 617 -8.65 -15.66 16.80
C ARG A 617 -9.25 -16.53 15.70
N GLN A 618 -9.19 -16.06 14.45
CA GLN A 618 -9.72 -16.77 13.29
C GLN A 618 -9.09 -18.17 13.13
N LYS A 619 -7.80 -18.32 13.47
CA LYS A 619 -7.18 -19.65 13.53
C LYS A 619 -7.82 -20.54 14.61
N LYS A 620 -8.08 -20.05 15.82
CA LYS A 620 -8.73 -20.84 16.89
C LYS A 620 -10.17 -21.22 16.52
N GLU A 621 -10.90 -20.32 15.86
CA GLU A 621 -12.25 -20.60 15.35
C GLU A 621 -12.21 -21.67 14.26
N LEU A 622 -11.24 -21.62 13.34
CA LEU A 622 -11.00 -22.67 12.35
C LEU A 622 -10.62 -24.01 13.00
N ASP A 623 -9.71 -24.01 13.97
CA ASP A 623 -9.30 -25.20 14.73
C ASP A 623 -10.52 -25.80 15.49
N GLN A 624 -11.41 -24.96 16.04
CA GLN A 624 -12.67 -25.39 16.66
C GLN A 624 -13.63 -26.00 15.61
N VAL A 625 -13.89 -25.33 14.49
CA VAL A 625 -14.77 -25.84 13.42
C VAL A 625 -14.25 -27.15 12.83
N ILE A 626 -12.93 -27.34 12.75
CA ILE A 626 -12.30 -28.62 12.39
C ILE A 626 -12.62 -29.70 13.45
N SER A 627 -12.51 -29.38 14.74
CA SER A 627 -12.86 -30.33 15.80
C SER A 627 -14.35 -30.71 15.80
N GLU A 628 -15.25 -29.75 15.55
CA GLU A 628 -16.69 -29.99 15.44
C GLU A 628 -17.02 -30.84 14.21
N ARG A 629 -16.40 -30.56 13.06
CA ARG A 629 -16.47 -31.38 11.85
C ARG A 629 -16.04 -32.82 12.12
N ASP A 630 -14.94 -33.03 12.86
CA ASP A 630 -14.40 -34.37 13.09
C ASP A 630 -15.19 -35.17 14.12
N ILE A 631 -15.79 -34.49 15.12
CA ILE A 631 -16.80 -35.08 16.01
C ILE A 631 -18.04 -35.49 15.21
N LEU A 632 -18.59 -34.61 14.36
CA LEU A 632 -19.75 -34.90 13.52
C LEU A 632 -19.48 -36.01 12.50
N GLY A 633 -18.30 -36.02 11.87
CA GLY A 633 -17.85 -37.09 10.99
C GLY A 633 -17.77 -38.44 11.71
N THR A 634 -17.21 -38.46 12.92
CA THR A 634 -17.17 -39.66 13.77
C THR A 634 -18.57 -40.15 14.14
N GLN A 635 -19.50 -39.25 14.46
CA GLN A 635 -20.90 -39.61 14.72
C GLN A 635 -21.60 -40.15 13.47
N LEU A 636 -21.37 -39.55 12.30
CA LEU A 636 -21.97 -39.95 11.03
C LEU A 636 -21.47 -41.32 10.56
N VAL A 637 -20.18 -41.63 10.73
CA VAL A 637 -19.64 -42.99 10.50
C VAL A 637 -20.35 -44.00 11.40
N ARG A 638 -20.41 -43.76 12.72
CA ARG A 638 -21.12 -44.67 13.66
C ARG A 638 -22.59 -44.87 13.29
N ARG A 639 -23.28 -43.82 12.83
CA ARG A 639 -24.68 -43.90 12.36
C ARG A 639 -24.80 -44.71 11.07
N ASN A 640 -23.84 -44.65 10.16
CA ASN A 640 -23.79 -45.50 8.98
C ASN A 640 -23.52 -46.97 9.34
N ASP A 641 -22.64 -47.23 10.31
CA ASP A 641 -22.38 -48.58 10.83
C ASP A 641 -23.64 -49.18 11.49
N GLU A 642 -24.33 -48.38 12.33
CA GLU A 642 -25.63 -48.74 12.92
C GLU A 642 -26.67 -49.07 11.83
N LEU A 643 -26.75 -48.27 10.76
CA LEU A 643 -27.66 -48.50 9.63
C LEU A 643 -27.29 -49.77 8.84
N ALA A 644 -26.00 -50.02 8.59
CA ALA A 644 -25.54 -51.24 7.91
C ALA A 644 -25.90 -52.51 8.71
N LEU A 645 -25.70 -52.48 10.03
CA LEU A 645 -26.12 -53.56 10.94
C LEU A 645 -27.63 -53.77 10.93
N LEU A 646 -28.44 -52.70 10.84
CA LEU A 646 -29.89 -52.80 10.69
C LEU A 646 -30.31 -53.39 9.33
N TYR A 647 -29.65 -53.03 8.23
CA TYR A 647 -29.94 -53.60 6.91
C TYR A 647 -29.61 -55.10 6.85
N GLU A 648 -28.46 -55.55 7.36
CA GLU A 648 -28.16 -56.99 7.44
C GLU A 648 -29.12 -57.71 8.39
N LYS A 649 -29.54 -57.10 9.50
CA LYS A 649 -30.57 -57.67 10.39
C LYS A 649 -31.91 -57.86 9.67
N ILE A 650 -32.36 -56.88 8.88
CA ILE A 650 -33.59 -56.98 8.06
C ILE A 650 -33.44 -58.10 7.01
N LYS A 651 -32.31 -58.15 6.32
CA LYS A 651 -31.98 -59.18 5.30
C LYS A 651 -31.95 -60.59 5.89
N ILE A 652 -31.39 -60.77 7.09
CA ILE A 652 -31.45 -62.03 7.84
C ILE A 652 -32.90 -62.37 8.24
N GLN A 653 -33.65 -61.43 8.80
CA GLN A 653 -35.05 -61.64 9.18
C GLN A 653 -35.91 -62.03 7.97
N GLN A 654 -35.72 -61.40 6.82
CA GLN A 654 -36.46 -61.73 5.60
C GLN A 654 -36.03 -63.08 5.01
N SER A 655 -34.75 -63.47 5.11
CA SER A 655 -34.31 -64.84 4.78
C SER A 655 -34.98 -65.89 5.68
N VAL A 656 -35.12 -65.62 6.97
CA VAL A 656 -35.83 -66.49 7.92
C VAL A 656 -37.33 -66.54 7.63
N LEU A 657 -37.96 -65.41 7.33
CA LEU A 657 -39.40 -65.33 7.02
C LEU A 657 -39.73 -66.10 5.74
N ASN A 658 -38.96 -65.91 4.66
CA ASN A 658 -39.12 -66.66 3.40
C ASN A 658 -38.93 -68.19 3.61
N LYS A 659 -37.98 -68.60 4.47
CA LYS A 659 -37.81 -70.03 4.84
C LYS A 659 -39.02 -70.56 5.61
N GLY A 660 -39.56 -69.78 6.54
CA GLY A 660 -40.78 -70.11 7.28
C GLY A 660 -42.01 -70.22 6.38
N GLU A 661 -42.16 -69.31 5.41
CA GLU A 661 -43.23 -69.36 4.41
C GLU A 661 -43.15 -70.61 3.53
N VAL A 662 -41.96 -70.97 3.02
CA VAL A 662 -41.76 -72.20 2.25
C VAL A 662 -42.11 -73.44 3.08
N GLN A 663 -41.68 -73.51 4.34
CA GLN A 663 -42.03 -74.61 5.25
C GLN A 663 -43.53 -74.65 5.56
N TYR A 664 -44.17 -73.51 5.76
CA TYR A 664 -45.62 -73.42 5.99
C TYR A 664 -46.42 -73.89 4.77
N ASN A 665 -46.03 -73.47 3.56
CA ASN A 665 -46.65 -73.91 2.31
C ASN A 665 -46.45 -75.42 2.06
N GLN A 666 -45.29 -75.99 2.42
CA GLN A 666 -45.08 -77.44 2.44
C GLN A 666 -46.09 -78.14 3.40
N ARG A 667 -46.29 -77.61 4.61
CA ARG A 667 -47.28 -78.18 5.54
C ARG A 667 -48.73 -78.03 5.08
N LEU A 668 -49.07 -76.96 4.34
CA LEU A 668 -50.38 -76.85 3.71
C LEU A 668 -50.61 -77.92 2.64
N GLU A 669 -49.60 -78.25 1.83
CA GLU A 669 -49.69 -79.32 0.84
C GLU A 669 -49.68 -80.72 1.50
N ASP A 670 -48.88 -80.96 2.55
CA ASP A 670 -48.97 -82.18 3.38
C ASP A 670 -50.41 -82.39 3.88
N ILE A 671 -51.02 -81.34 4.45
CA ILE A 671 -52.40 -81.35 4.94
C ILE A 671 -53.40 -81.58 3.81
N ARG A 672 -53.14 -81.08 2.60
CA ARG A 672 -53.98 -81.31 1.40
C ARG A 672 -53.90 -82.75 0.92
N VAL A 673 -52.70 -83.33 0.83
CA VAL A 673 -52.47 -84.73 0.47
C VAL A 673 -53.12 -85.66 1.49
N LEU A 674 -52.94 -85.41 2.80
CA LEU A 674 -53.63 -86.16 3.86
C LEU A 674 -55.16 -86.04 3.76
N LYS A 675 -55.70 -84.85 3.45
CA LYS A 675 -57.14 -84.67 3.20
C LYS A 675 -57.64 -85.43 1.96
N LEU A 676 -56.81 -85.62 0.94
CA LEU A 676 -57.14 -86.44 -0.24
C LEU A 676 -57.10 -87.93 0.09
N GLU A 677 -56.08 -88.39 0.82
CA GLU A 677 -55.97 -89.80 1.23
C GLU A 677 -57.09 -90.20 2.20
N ILE A 678 -57.48 -89.33 3.15
CA ILE A 678 -58.67 -89.52 4.00
C ILE A 678 -59.95 -89.64 3.15
N ARG A 679 -60.07 -88.89 2.05
CA ARG A 679 -61.23 -89.02 1.12
C ARG A 679 -61.18 -90.34 0.35
N LYS A 680 -60.01 -90.79 -0.09
CA LYS A 680 -59.79 -92.08 -0.76
C LYS A 680 -60.12 -93.24 0.17
N LEU A 681 -59.51 -93.32 1.35
CA LEU A 681 -59.76 -94.35 2.36
C LEU A 681 -61.24 -94.40 2.80
N ARG A 682 -61.93 -93.25 2.88
CA ARG A 682 -63.39 -93.21 3.12
C ARG A 682 -64.20 -93.79 1.95
N ARG A 683 -63.81 -93.54 0.70
CA ARG A 683 -64.45 -94.15 -0.49
C ARG A 683 -64.21 -95.66 -0.53
N GLU A 684 -62.97 -96.10 -0.31
CA GLU A 684 -62.59 -97.51 -0.26
C GLU A 684 -63.34 -98.25 0.87
N LYS A 685 -63.40 -97.68 2.08
CA LYS A 685 -64.24 -98.20 3.16
C LYS A 685 -65.70 -98.34 2.74
N ASN A 686 -66.29 -97.32 2.12
CA ASN A 686 -67.69 -97.37 1.68
C ASN A 686 -67.93 -98.44 0.58
N ILE A 687 -66.97 -98.65 -0.32
CA ILE A 687 -67.03 -99.71 -1.34
C ILE A 687 -66.91 -101.09 -0.68
N LEU A 688 -65.97 -101.27 0.25
CA LEU A 688 -65.79 -102.50 1.00
C LEU A 688 -67.02 -102.82 1.88
N GLN A 689 -67.65 -101.82 2.51
CA GLN A 689 -68.90 -102.02 3.26
C GLN A 689 -70.06 -102.48 2.37
N LYS A 690 -70.17 -101.97 1.13
CA LYS A 690 -71.12 -102.49 0.13
C LYS A 690 -70.78 -103.91 -0.30
N SER A 691 -69.50 -104.21 -0.52
CA SER A 691 -69.03 -105.56 -0.85
C SER A 691 -69.37 -106.57 0.26
N VAL A 692 -69.17 -106.19 1.53
CA VAL A 692 -69.52 -107.00 2.71
C VAL A 692 -71.03 -107.27 2.79
N ALA A 693 -71.89 -106.31 2.46
CA ALA A 693 -73.34 -106.56 2.39
C ALA A 693 -73.69 -107.67 1.38
N ASN A 694 -73.01 -107.70 0.23
CA ASN A 694 -73.20 -108.75 -0.78
C ASN A 694 -72.66 -110.13 -0.34
N VAL A 695 -71.81 -110.22 0.69
CA VAL A 695 -71.23 -111.52 1.14
C VAL A 695 -72.29 -112.46 1.69
N ASP A 696 -73.31 -111.94 2.41
CA ASP A 696 -74.34 -112.82 2.96
C ASP A 696 -75.34 -113.30 1.90
N ASP A 697 -75.58 -112.53 0.84
CA ASP A 697 -76.33 -113.00 -0.34
C ASP A 697 -75.52 -114.01 -1.17
N LEU A 698 -74.22 -113.77 -1.39
CA LEU A 698 -73.33 -114.76 -2.01
C LEU A 698 -73.22 -116.04 -1.17
N ARG A 699 -73.29 -115.96 0.17
CA ARG A 699 -73.37 -117.14 1.05
C ARG A 699 -74.69 -117.89 0.89
N ARG A 700 -75.82 -117.19 0.81
CA ARG A 700 -77.13 -117.79 0.51
C ARG A 700 -77.11 -118.52 -0.82
N GLU A 701 -76.51 -117.91 -1.84
CA GLU A 701 -76.36 -118.50 -3.17
C GLU A 701 -75.44 -119.73 -3.16
N VAL A 702 -74.31 -119.66 -2.46
CA VAL A 702 -73.43 -120.83 -2.24
C VAL A 702 -74.17 -121.95 -1.51
N TYR A 703 -74.97 -121.66 -0.48
CA TYR A 703 -75.80 -122.67 0.18
C TYR A 703 -76.91 -123.22 -0.74
N HIS A 704 -77.48 -122.39 -1.62
CA HIS A 704 -78.45 -122.81 -2.63
C HIS A 704 -77.82 -123.81 -3.60
N ILE A 705 -76.73 -123.39 -4.26
CA ILE A 705 -75.96 -124.20 -5.21
C ILE A 705 -75.40 -125.46 -4.53
N GLN A 706 -74.96 -125.42 -3.27
CA GLN A 706 -74.55 -126.62 -2.53
C GLN A 706 -75.72 -127.59 -2.31
N ARG A 707 -76.92 -127.09 -2.02
CA ARG A 707 -78.12 -127.91 -1.86
C ARG A 707 -78.61 -128.49 -3.19
N GLU A 708 -78.49 -127.75 -4.28
CA GLU A 708 -78.79 -128.25 -5.64
C GLU A 708 -77.75 -129.26 -6.11
N LEU A 709 -76.46 -129.00 -5.89
CA LEU A 709 -75.38 -129.95 -6.14
C LEU A 709 -75.55 -131.22 -5.29
N LEU A 710 -76.05 -131.12 -4.05
CA LEU A 710 -76.36 -132.30 -3.24
C LEU A 710 -77.53 -133.08 -3.85
N ARG A 711 -78.61 -132.40 -4.25
CA ARG A 711 -79.77 -133.02 -4.94
C ARG A 711 -79.36 -133.72 -6.23
N GLU A 712 -78.61 -133.04 -7.10
CA GLU A 712 -78.14 -133.62 -8.35
C GLU A 712 -77.07 -134.70 -8.13
N ARG A 713 -76.26 -134.65 -7.07
CA ARG A 713 -75.42 -135.80 -6.67
C ARG A 713 -76.23 -136.99 -6.17
N THR A 714 -77.31 -136.77 -5.41
CA THR A 714 -78.25 -137.84 -5.03
C THR A 714 -78.99 -138.40 -6.25
N ARG A 715 -79.33 -137.55 -7.22
CA ARG A 715 -79.95 -137.94 -8.49
C ARG A 715 -79.00 -138.72 -9.39
N CYS A 716 -77.74 -138.28 -9.52
CA CYS A 716 -76.69 -139.01 -10.20
C CYS A 716 -76.46 -140.36 -9.51
N LYS A 717 -76.39 -140.42 -8.17
CA LYS A 717 -76.32 -141.70 -7.46
C LYS A 717 -77.51 -142.61 -7.72
N ALA A 718 -78.74 -142.10 -7.71
CA ALA A 718 -79.90 -142.90 -8.06
C ALA A 718 -79.85 -143.41 -9.51
N LEU A 719 -79.36 -142.58 -10.45
CA LEU A 719 -79.15 -142.97 -11.86
C LEU A 719 -77.94 -143.92 -12.04
N GLU A 720 -76.93 -143.86 -11.17
CA GLU A 720 -75.80 -144.78 -11.09
C GLU A 720 -76.25 -146.14 -10.52
N GLU A 721 -77.10 -146.15 -9.49
CA GLU A 721 -77.71 -147.35 -8.90
C GLU A 721 -78.70 -148.02 -9.88
N GLU A 722 -79.45 -147.24 -10.67
CA GLU A 722 -80.25 -147.72 -11.83
C GLU A 722 -79.37 -148.22 -12.99
N LEU A 723 -78.14 -147.71 -13.14
CA LEU A 723 -77.16 -148.19 -14.12
C LEU A 723 -76.44 -149.48 -13.66
N GLU A 724 -76.24 -149.68 -12.36
CA GLU A 724 -75.68 -150.91 -11.80
C GLU A 724 -76.67 -152.10 -11.83
N ASN A 725 -77.98 -151.84 -11.96
CA ASN A 725 -79.01 -152.86 -12.24
C ASN A 725 -79.68 -152.65 -13.63
N PRO A 726 -78.96 -152.89 -14.75
CA PRO A 726 -79.38 -152.45 -16.08
C PRO A 726 -80.52 -153.31 -16.68
N MET A 727 -81.77 -152.92 -16.42
CA MET A 727 -82.96 -153.51 -17.06
C MET A 727 -83.38 -152.74 -18.33
N ASN A 728 -82.85 -153.18 -19.48
CA ASN A 728 -83.26 -152.90 -20.87
C ASN A 728 -82.73 -151.64 -21.65
N ILE A 729 -81.84 -151.95 -22.61
CA ILE A 729 -81.96 -151.62 -24.06
C ILE A 729 -81.88 -150.13 -24.51
N HIS A 730 -80.65 -149.73 -24.87
CA HIS A 730 -80.22 -148.87 -25.99
C HIS A 730 -80.82 -147.45 -26.28
N ARG A 731 -79.96 -146.41 -26.15
CA ARG A 731 -79.81 -145.15 -26.95
C ARG A 731 -78.40 -144.57 -26.62
N TRP A 732 -77.67 -143.76 -27.40
CA TRP A 732 -77.72 -143.18 -28.76
C TRP A 732 -76.32 -143.39 -29.44
N ARG A 733 -76.16 -143.48 -30.77
CA ARG A 733 -76.03 -142.41 -31.81
C ARG A 733 -74.99 -141.29 -31.50
N LYS A 734 -73.96 -141.17 -32.36
CA LYS A 734 -73.02 -140.03 -32.44
C LYS A 734 -73.69 -138.75 -32.98
N LEU A 735 -73.10 -137.60 -32.67
CA LEU A 735 -73.33 -136.29 -33.29
C LEU A 735 -72.00 -135.71 -33.79
N GLU A 736 -72.08 -134.89 -34.85
CA GLU A 736 -70.94 -134.18 -35.47
C GLU A 736 -71.16 -132.66 -35.33
N GLY A 737 -70.09 -131.86 -35.18
CA GLY A 737 -70.24 -130.40 -35.06
C GLY A 737 -68.97 -129.61 -34.72
N SER A 738 -68.29 -129.15 -35.77
CA SER A 738 -67.53 -127.89 -35.93
C SER A 738 -66.62 -127.33 -34.80
N ASP A 739 -65.36 -127.04 -35.16
CA ASP A 739 -64.32 -126.43 -34.31
C ASP A 739 -64.04 -124.94 -34.67
N PRO A 740 -64.09 -123.98 -33.72
CA PRO A 740 -63.80 -122.56 -33.96
C PRO A 740 -62.49 -122.09 -33.31
N SER A 741 -61.41 -121.91 -34.09
CA SER A 741 -60.11 -121.44 -33.56
C SER A 741 -59.35 -120.39 -34.40
N THR A 742 -59.52 -120.37 -35.73
CA THR A 742 -58.65 -119.58 -36.62
C THR A 742 -58.95 -118.07 -36.66
N TYR A 743 -60.22 -117.67 -36.56
CA TYR A 743 -60.65 -116.27 -36.77
C TYR A 743 -60.26 -115.35 -35.60
N GLU A 744 -60.52 -115.77 -34.36
CA GLU A 744 -60.18 -114.99 -33.17
C GLU A 744 -58.67 -114.75 -33.04
N MET A 745 -57.86 -115.76 -33.42
CA MET A 745 -56.41 -115.69 -33.44
C MET A 745 -55.90 -114.59 -34.39
N LEU A 746 -56.46 -114.52 -35.61
CA LEU A 746 -56.16 -113.46 -36.59
C LEU A 746 -56.57 -112.07 -36.09
N GLN A 747 -57.74 -111.95 -35.48
CA GLN A 747 -58.25 -110.69 -34.93
C GLN A 747 -57.34 -110.16 -33.80
N LYS A 748 -56.83 -111.08 -32.96
CA LYS A 748 -55.90 -110.78 -31.86
C LYS A 748 -54.54 -110.29 -32.36
N ILE A 749 -53.99 -110.92 -33.42
CA ILE A 749 -52.75 -110.48 -34.09
C ILE A 749 -52.90 -109.05 -34.62
N HIS A 750 -54.00 -108.75 -35.34
CA HIS A 750 -54.25 -107.42 -35.89
C HIS A 750 -54.37 -106.33 -34.81
N THR A 751 -55.00 -106.62 -33.67
CA THR A 751 -55.08 -105.66 -32.55
C THR A 751 -53.73 -105.42 -31.86
N LEU A 752 -52.85 -106.44 -31.79
CA LEU A 752 -51.50 -106.28 -31.24
C LEU A 752 -50.59 -105.47 -32.18
N GLN A 753 -50.66 -105.71 -33.49
CA GLN A 753 -49.92 -104.93 -34.49
C GLN A 753 -50.27 -103.44 -34.44
N LYS A 754 -51.56 -103.09 -34.37
CA LYS A 754 -52.00 -101.69 -34.23
C LYS A 754 -51.47 -101.03 -32.95
N ARG A 755 -51.48 -101.75 -31.81
CA ARG A 755 -50.90 -101.27 -30.55
C ARG A 755 -49.39 -101.07 -30.61
N LEU A 756 -48.67 -101.92 -31.36
CA LEU A 756 -47.24 -101.81 -31.53
C LEU A 756 -46.88 -100.55 -32.33
N ILE A 757 -47.56 -100.32 -33.47
CA ILE A 757 -47.39 -99.13 -34.32
C ILE A 757 -47.60 -97.85 -33.50
N GLN A 758 -48.71 -97.77 -32.78
CA GLN A 758 -49.03 -96.61 -31.92
C GLN A 758 -47.98 -96.36 -30.82
N LYS A 759 -47.30 -97.42 -30.33
CA LYS A 759 -46.21 -97.26 -29.36
C LYS A 759 -44.87 -96.89 -29.98
N THR A 760 -44.59 -97.28 -31.22
CA THR A 760 -43.45 -96.72 -31.96
C THR A 760 -43.66 -95.25 -32.29
N GLU A 761 -44.88 -94.82 -32.62
CA GLU A 761 -45.22 -93.41 -32.85
C GLU A 761 -45.00 -92.57 -31.57
N GLU A 762 -45.54 -93.00 -30.42
CA GLU A 762 -45.28 -92.34 -29.12
C GLU A 762 -43.80 -92.23 -28.73
N VAL A 763 -42.95 -93.17 -29.18
CA VAL A 763 -41.50 -93.14 -28.92
C VAL A 763 -40.82 -92.10 -29.81
N VAL A 764 -41.13 -92.10 -31.12
CA VAL A 764 -40.58 -91.13 -32.06
C VAL A 764 -40.99 -89.69 -31.69
N GLU A 765 -42.24 -89.47 -31.29
CA GLU A 765 -42.68 -88.16 -30.78
C GLU A 765 -41.84 -87.70 -29.57
N LYS A 766 -41.52 -88.61 -28.63
CA LYS A 766 -40.75 -88.29 -27.44
C LYS A 766 -39.26 -88.10 -27.72
N GLU A 767 -38.68 -88.85 -28.64
CA GLU A 767 -37.29 -88.62 -29.09
C GLU A 767 -37.15 -87.26 -29.76
N LEU A 768 -38.10 -86.85 -30.61
CA LEU A 768 -38.14 -85.53 -31.21
C LEU A 768 -38.24 -84.42 -30.14
N LEU A 769 -39.12 -84.60 -29.16
CA LEU A 769 -39.33 -83.65 -28.06
C LEU A 769 -38.09 -83.55 -27.15
N ILE A 770 -37.35 -84.65 -26.95
CA ILE A 770 -36.05 -84.64 -26.25
C ILE A 770 -35.02 -83.82 -27.04
N GLN A 771 -34.87 -84.07 -28.35
CA GLN A 771 -33.94 -83.32 -29.21
C GLN A 771 -34.23 -81.81 -29.21
N GLU A 772 -35.50 -81.40 -29.23
CA GLU A 772 -35.88 -79.99 -29.07
C GLU A 772 -35.43 -79.41 -27.72
N LYS A 773 -35.60 -80.14 -26.62
CA LYS A 773 -35.18 -79.67 -25.28
C LYS A 773 -33.67 -79.63 -25.12
N GLU A 774 -32.94 -80.60 -25.67
CA GLU A 774 -31.47 -80.59 -25.67
C GLU A 774 -30.91 -79.42 -26.48
N LYS A 775 -31.48 -79.15 -27.66
CA LYS A 775 -31.14 -77.97 -28.47
C LYS A 775 -31.40 -76.67 -27.71
N LEU A 776 -32.60 -76.52 -27.13
CA LEU A 776 -32.97 -75.33 -26.35
C LEU A 776 -32.06 -75.15 -25.12
N TYR A 777 -31.66 -76.24 -24.47
CA TYR A 777 -30.72 -76.24 -23.35
C TYR A 777 -29.31 -75.80 -23.78
N LEU A 778 -28.81 -76.27 -24.93
CA LEU A 778 -27.53 -75.83 -25.48
C LEU A 778 -27.55 -74.35 -25.90
N GLU A 779 -28.65 -73.87 -26.50
CA GLU A 779 -28.84 -72.46 -26.83
C GLU A 779 -28.88 -71.59 -25.56
N LEU A 780 -29.65 -71.98 -24.53
CA LEU A 780 -29.67 -71.31 -23.23
C LEU A 780 -28.30 -71.31 -22.54
N LYS A 781 -27.56 -72.42 -22.61
CA LYS A 781 -26.20 -72.53 -22.06
C LYS A 781 -25.21 -71.62 -22.79
N HIS A 782 -25.33 -71.48 -24.11
CA HIS A 782 -24.53 -70.52 -24.88
C HIS A 782 -24.92 -69.05 -24.62
N ILE A 783 -26.18 -68.75 -24.32
CA ILE A 783 -26.62 -67.42 -23.91
C ILE A 783 -26.07 -67.09 -22.51
N LEU A 784 -26.19 -67.99 -21.54
CA LEU A 784 -25.62 -67.84 -20.19
C LEU A 784 -24.09 -67.68 -20.22
N ALA A 785 -23.38 -68.47 -21.03
CA ALA A 785 -21.93 -68.35 -21.21
C ALA A 785 -21.50 -67.06 -21.96
N ARG A 786 -22.44 -66.27 -22.48
CA ARG A 786 -22.22 -64.95 -23.08
C ARG A 786 -22.69 -63.79 -22.21
N GLN A 787 -23.36 -64.04 -21.08
CA GLN A 787 -23.69 -62.99 -20.14
C GLN A 787 -22.45 -62.63 -19.30
N PRO A 788 -22.15 -61.33 -19.08
CA PRO A 788 -21.07 -60.92 -18.20
C PRO A 788 -21.34 -61.41 -16.77
N GLY A 789 -20.33 -62.00 -16.13
CA GLY A 789 -20.43 -62.43 -14.73
C GLY A 789 -20.61 -61.25 -13.76
N PRO A 790 -20.98 -61.48 -12.49
CA PRO A 790 -21.30 -60.43 -11.53
C PRO A 790 -20.20 -59.36 -11.41
N GLU A 791 -18.94 -59.77 -11.35
CA GLU A 791 -17.76 -58.87 -11.29
C GLU A 791 -17.67 -57.95 -12.52
N VAL A 792 -18.04 -58.46 -13.71
CA VAL A 792 -18.04 -57.67 -14.96
C VAL A 792 -19.24 -56.74 -15.00
N ALA A 793 -20.38 -57.12 -14.41
CA ALA A 793 -21.53 -56.23 -14.26
C ALA A 793 -21.24 -55.07 -13.28
N GLU A 794 -20.58 -55.36 -12.15
CA GLU A 794 -20.13 -54.35 -11.19
C GLU A 794 -19.05 -53.43 -11.79
N GLN A 795 -18.06 -53.98 -12.49
CA GLN A 795 -17.08 -53.17 -13.25
C GLN A 795 -17.77 -52.30 -14.30
N LEU A 796 -18.77 -52.82 -15.02
CA LEU A 796 -19.50 -52.05 -16.04
C LEU A 796 -20.36 -50.95 -15.40
N GLN A 797 -20.91 -51.15 -14.19
CA GLN A 797 -21.55 -50.09 -13.40
C GLN A 797 -20.54 -49.01 -12.96
N ILE A 798 -19.35 -49.40 -12.48
CA ILE A 798 -18.26 -48.48 -12.13
C ILE A 798 -17.80 -47.69 -13.36
N TYR A 799 -17.64 -48.34 -14.51
CA TYR A 799 -17.29 -47.67 -15.77
C TYR A 799 -18.42 -46.75 -16.26
N GLN A 800 -19.69 -47.13 -16.15
CA GLN A 800 -20.81 -46.23 -16.46
C GLN A 800 -20.84 -44.99 -15.56
N GLN A 801 -20.59 -45.15 -14.25
CA GLN A 801 -20.51 -44.02 -13.33
C GLN A 801 -19.30 -43.12 -13.65
N THR A 802 -18.13 -43.71 -13.89
CA THR A 802 -16.92 -42.98 -14.31
C THR A 802 -17.15 -42.24 -15.64
N LEU A 803 -17.82 -42.86 -16.62
CA LEU A 803 -18.18 -42.25 -17.90
C LEU A 803 -19.17 -41.08 -17.71
N LYS A 804 -20.14 -41.22 -16.80
CA LYS A 804 -21.11 -40.17 -16.44
C LYS A 804 -20.43 -38.99 -15.77
N GLU A 805 -19.48 -39.23 -14.87
CA GLU A 805 -18.66 -38.20 -14.23
C GLU A 805 -17.72 -37.51 -15.24
N LYS A 806 -17.06 -38.27 -16.12
CA LYS A 806 -16.24 -37.72 -17.22
C LYS A 806 -17.08 -36.93 -18.23
N THR A 807 -18.31 -37.35 -18.51
CA THR A 807 -19.27 -36.58 -19.33
C THR A 807 -19.70 -35.29 -18.64
N LYS A 808 -19.85 -35.29 -17.30
CA LYS A 808 -20.11 -34.06 -16.53
C LYS A 808 -18.90 -33.11 -16.56
N GLN A 809 -17.67 -33.62 -16.40
CA GLN A 809 -16.43 -32.84 -16.55
C GLN A 809 -16.28 -32.27 -17.97
N MET A 810 -16.55 -33.07 -19.00
CA MET A 810 -16.49 -32.63 -20.40
C MET A 810 -17.57 -31.59 -20.73
N LYS A 811 -18.77 -31.69 -20.13
CA LYS A 811 -19.80 -30.63 -20.24
C LYS A 811 -19.40 -29.34 -19.52
N ALA A 812 -18.72 -29.42 -18.37
CA ALA A 812 -18.19 -28.24 -17.68
C ALA A 812 -17.11 -27.54 -18.54
N MET A 813 -16.12 -28.29 -19.02
CA MET A 813 -15.10 -27.78 -19.96
C MET A 813 -15.72 -27.24 -21.25
N ALA A 814 -16.80 -27.83 -21.78
CA ALA A 814 -17.50 -27.29 -22.94
C ALA A 814 -18.23 -25.96 -22.62
N SER A 815 -18.80 -25.79 -21.43
CA SER A 815 -19.37 -24.50 -21.02
C SER A 815 -18.30 -23.43 -20.74
N GLU A 816 -17.15 -23.82 -20.20
CA GLU A 816 -15.98 -22.93 -20.03
C GLU A 816 -15.42 -22.53 -21.40
N LEU A 817 -15.27 -23.47 -22.34
CA LEU A 817 -14.80 -23.20 -23.70
C LEU A 817 -15.77 -22.30 -24.46
N ASN A 818 -17.09 -22.54 -24.39
CA ASN A 818 -18.09 -21.64 -24.95
C ASN A 818 -18.03 -20.22 -24.32
N MET A 819 -17.75 -20.11 -23.01
CA MET A 819 -17.56 -18.82 -22.35
C MET A 819 -16.32 -18.10 -22.90
N TYR A 820 -15.20 -18.81 -23.07
CA TYR A 820 -14.00 -18.24 -23.68
C TYR A 820 -14.20 -17.89 -25.17
N GLU A 821 -14.96 -18.68 -25.94
CA GLU A 821 -15.34 -18.32 -27.32
C GLU A 821 -16.24 -17.07 -27.37
N SER A 822 -17.13 -16.89 -26.39
CA SER A 822 -17.93 -15.65 -26.24
C SER A 822 -17.01 -14.45 -25.95
N GLN A 823 -16.10 -14.56 -24.97
CA GLN A 823 -15.13 -13.51 -24.64
C GLN A 823 -14.21 -13.18 -25.84
N VAL A 824 -13.72 -14.18 -26.56
CA VAL A 824 -12.94 -13.98 -27.79
C VAL A 824 -13.77 -13.30 -28.90
N SER A 825 -15.07 -13.54 -28.95
CA SER A 825 -15.99 -12.87 -29.89
C SER A 825 -16.28 -11.42 -29.48
N GLU A 826 -16.43 -11.15 -28.19
CA GLU A 826 -16.53 -9.79 -27.62
C GLU A 826 -15.24 -8.99 -27.87
N TYR A 827 -14.06 -9.55 -27.60
CA TYR A 827 -12.79 -8.90 -27.91
C TYR A 827 -12.59 -8.66 -29.40
N LYS A 828 -13.01 -9.58 -30.28
CA LYS A 828 -13.03 -9.33 -31.75
C LYS A 828 -13.94 -8.17 -32.11
N TYR A 829 -15.14 -8.09 -31.53
CA TYR A 829 -16.07 -6.99 -31.74
C TYR A 829 -15.51 -5.64 -31.24
N GLU A 830 -14.85 -5.62 -30.08
CA GLU A 830 -14.17 -4.42 -29.58
C GLU A 830 -12.99 -4.00 -30.45
N ILE A 831 -12.18 -4.95 -30.93
CA ILE A 831 -11.10 -4.69 -31.89
C ILE A 831 -11.66 -4.11 -33.19
N GLU A 832 -12.78 -4.64 -33.70
CA GLU A 832 -13.47 -4.06 -34.86
C GLU A 832 -14.09 -2.68 -34.59
N ARG A 833 -14.59 -2.43 -33.36
CA ARG A 833 -15.14 -1.13 -32.96
C ARG A 833 -14.01 -0.09 -32.93
N ILE A 834 -12.91 -0.40 -32.25
CA ILE A 834 -11.71 0.44 -32.18
C ILE A 834 -11.08 0.63 -33.57
N ALA A 835 -11.09 -0.39 -34.43
CA ALA A 835 -10.64 -0.25 -35.82
C ALA A 835 -11.54 0.68 -36.65
N ARG A 836 -12.87 0.64 -36.44
CA ARG A 836 -13.83 1.57 -37.06
C ARG A 836 -13.67 2.99 -36.53
N GLU A 837 -13.53 3.16 -35.21
CA GLU A 837 -13.21 4.44 -34.56
C GLU A 837 -11.90 5.03 -35.10
N LEU A 838 -10.85 4.22 -35.24
CA LEU A 838 -9.56 4.61 -35.83
C LEU A 838 -9.68 4.98 -37.33
N GLN A 839 -10.52 4.27 -38.10
CA GLN A 839 -10.83 4.66 -39.48
C GLN A 839 -11.62 5.98 -39.53
N GLU A 840 -12.54 6.23 -38.62
CA GLU A 840 -13.24 7.51 -38.52
C GLU A 840 -12.29 8.65 -38.14
N VAL A 841 -11.41 8.46 -37.16
CA VAL A 841 -10.39 9.46 -36.79
C VAL A 841 -9.47 9.73 -37.98
N LYS A 842 -9.04 8.71 -38.72
CA LYS A 842 -8.30 8.89 -39.99
C LYS A 842 -9.12 9.66 -41.03
N LYS A 843 -10.40 9.35 -41.24
CA LYS A 843 -11.29 10.10 -42.16
C LYS A 843 -11.43 11.56 -41.73
N LYS A 844 -11.67 11.83 -40.44
CA LYS A 844 -11.78 13.17 -39.84
C LYS A 844 -10.47 13.96 -40.02
N TYR A 845 -9.32 13.35 -39.75
CA TYR A 845 -7.99 13.93 -39.99
C TYR A 845 -7.73 14.22 -41.48
N PHE A 846 -8.05 13.30 -42.40
CA PHE A 846 -7.89 13.55 -43.84
C PHE A 846 -8.86 14.62 -44.36
N MET A 847 -10.09 14.69 -43.85
CA MET A 847 -11.03 15.79 -44.17
C MET A 847 -10.51 17.12 -43.64
N GLN A 848 -10.00 17.18 -42.42
CA GLN A 848 -9.42 18.39 -41.85
C GLN A 848 -8.18 18.84 -42.65
N LYS A 849 -7.24 17.93 -42.94
CA LYS A 849 -6.06 18.22 -43.76
C LYS A 849 -6.44 18.67 -45.19
N LYS A 850 -7.50 18.10 -45.78
CA LYS A 850 -8.04 18.56 -47.08
C LYS A 850 -8.68 19.94 -46.96
N LYS A 851 -9.38 20.24 -45.87
CA LYS A 851 -9.97 21.55 -45.58
C LYS A 851 -8.89 22.62 -45.37
N GLU A 852 -7.84 22.30 -44.62
CA GLU A 852 -6.64 23.14 -44.42
C GLU A 852 -5.89 23.39 -45.75
N GLN A 853 -5.75 22.36 -46.59
CA GLN A 853 -5.19 22.53 -47.94
C GLN A 853 -6.09 23.45 -48.79
N GLN A 854 -7.42 23.27 -48.77
CA GLN A 854 -8.36 24.13 -49.49
C GLN A 854 -8.40 25.56 -48.97
N THR A 855 -8.25 25.81 -47.66
CA THR A 855 -8.09 27.18 -47.15
C THR A 855 -6.77 27.79 -47.58
N ARG A 856 -5.67 27.02 -47.57
CA ARG A 856 -4.34 27.48 -48.01
C ARG A 856 -4.25 27.72 -49.53
N GLU A 857 -5.02 26.99 -50.31
CA GLU A 857 -5.22 27.21 -51.76
C GLU A 857 -6.12 28.43 -52.00
N LYS A 858 -7.17 28.65 -51.20
CA LYS A 858 -7.96 29.89 -51.23
C LYS A 858 -7.16 31.12 -50.81
N GLU A 859 -6.32 31.03 -49.79
CA GLU A 859 -5.39 32.09 -49.37
C GLU A 859 -4.40 32.42 -50.48
N ARG A 860 -3.87 31.41 -51.18
CA ARG A 860 -3.04 31.62 -52.38
C ARG A 860 -3.79 32.28 -53.53
N ALA A 861 -5.04 31.89 -53.79
CA ALA A 861 -5.87 32.50 -54.82
C ALA A 861 -6.21 33.97 -54.48
N LEU A 862 -6.55 34.25 -53.21
CA LEU A 862 -6.77 35.60 -52.69
C LEU A 862 -5.49 36.45 -52.75
N ALA A 863 -4.31 35.87 -52.52
CA ALA A 863 -3.03 36.54 -52.71
C ALA A 863 -2.64 36.76 -54.19
N GLN A 864 -3.41 36.22 -55.15
CA GLN A 864 -3.14 36.31 -56.59
C GLN A 864 -4.14 37.18 -57.35
N VAL A 865 -5.19 37.70 -56.68
CA VAL A 865 -6.14 38.69 -57.22
C VAL A 865 -5.98 40.00 -56.44
N GLY A 866 -5.32 40.99 -57.06
CA GLY A 866 -4.84 42.19 -56.36
C GLY A 866 -5.90 43.27 -56.06
N GLY A 867 -5.71 43.98 -54.94
CA GLY A 867 -6.43 45.18 -54.53
C GLY A 867 -5.65 45.91 -53.41
N PRO A 868 -5.59 47.25 -53.34
CA PRO A 868 -4.50 47.93 -52.64
C PRO A 868 -4.72 48.26 -51.15
N THR A 869 -3.65 48.01 -50.39
CA THR A 869 -3.10 48.76 -49.25
C THR A 869 -3.87 49.96 -48.67
N ILE A 870 -4.18 49.89 -47.37
CA ILE A 870 -4.24 51.07 -46.47
C ILE A 870 -3.44 50.75 -45.19
N MET A 871 -2.52 51.64 -44.81
CA MET A 871 -1.86 51.68 -43.48
C MET A 871 -2.50 52.83 -42.66
N PRO A 872 -2.55 52.77 -41.31
CA PRO A 872 -1.39 53.03 -40.45
C PRO A 872 -1.31 52.02 -39.25
N GLN A 873 -0.39 52.08 -38.28
CA GLN A 873 0.68 53.04 -37.95
C GLN A 873 1.89 52.31 -37.32
N ARG A 874 3.09 52.91 -37.30
CA ARG A 874 4.29 52.34 -36.65
C ARG A 874 4.47 52.82 -35.21
N THR A 875 5.06 51.96 -34.38
CA THR A 875 6.05 52.30 -33.35
C THR A 875 7.18 51.27 -33.38
N ASP A 876 8.38 51.64 -32.96
CA ASP A 876 9.62 50.98 -33.39
C ASP A 876 10.10 49.78 -32.54
N GLN A 877 10.99 48.99 -33.15
CA GLN A 877 11.81 47.97 -32.48
C GLN A 877 13.02 48.62 -31.77
N PRO A 878 13.68 47.87 -30.88
CA PRO A 878 15.03 47.43 -31.23
C PRO A 878 15.14 45.91 -31.43
N ARG A 879 16.04 45.50 -32.32
CA ARG A 879 16.35 44.09 -32.58
C ARG A 879 17.28 43.50 -31.52
N PHE A 880 17.24 42.18 -31.38
CA PHE A 880 18.44 41.41 -31.04
C PHE A 880 18.67 40.30 -32.08
N THR A 881 19.92 39.86 -32.23
CA THR A 881 20.34 38.95 -33.32
C THR A 881 21.43 37.97 -32.86
N GLY A 882 21.36 36.71 -33.31
CA GLY A 882 22.50 35.79 -33.34
C GLY A 882 22.24 34.41 -32.72
N GLY A 883 22.77 33.35 -33.35
CA GLY A 883 22.79 31.97 -32.86
C GLY A 883 21.43 31.24 -32.91
N GLY A 884 21.21 30.20 -33.73
CA GLY A 884 22.05 29.67 -34.79
C GLY A 884 22.83 28.40 -34.43
N PHE A 885 22.19 27.23 -34.56
CA PHE A 885 22.83 26.03 -35.12
C PHE A 885 21.79 25.10 -35.76
N ASN A 886 22.18 24.40 -36.82
CA ASN A 886 21.38 23.42 -37.55
C ASN A 886 22.33 22.34 -38.07
N LEU A 887 22.17 21.10 -37.62
CA LEU A 887 22.82 19.93 -38.21
C LEU A 887 21.82 18.80 -38.42
N LYS A 888 22.08 18.02 -39.49
CA LYS A 888 21.13 17.10 -40.12
C LYS A 888 21.30 15.67 -39.62
N ALA A 889 20.24 14.87 -39.77
CA ALA A 889 20.32 13.42 -39.67
C ALA A 889 21.09 12.79 -40.84
N ALA A 890 21.69 11.61 -40.62
CA ALA A 890 21.79 10.55 -41.63
C ALA A 890 22.06 9.16 -41.02
N LYS A 891 21.19 8.20 -41.38
CA LYS A 891 21.44 6.79 -41.73
C LYS A 891 22.50 5.94 -40.99
N THR A 892 22.00 4.84 -40.42
CA THR A 892 22.43 3.43 -40.68
C THR A 892 23.64 3.21 -41.62
N ALA A 893 24.64 2.44 -41.18
CA ALA A 893 24.79 1.01 -41.53
C ALA A 893 26.16 0.43 -41.15
N ALA A 894 26.20 -0.48 -40.18
CA ALA A 894 27.17 -1.58 -40.01
C ALA A 894 26.55 -2.58 -39.01
#